data_AF-A0A5D8Q973-F1
#
_entry.id   AF-A0A5D8Q973-F1
#
_cell.length_a   1.000
_cell.length_b   1.000
_cell.length_c   1.000
_cell.angle_alpha   90.00
_cell.angle_beta   90.00
_cell.angle_gamma   90.00
#
_symmetry.space_group_name_H-M   'P 1'
#
loop_
_entity.id
_entity.type
_entity.pdbx_description
1 polymer ?
#
loop_
_entity_poly.entity_id
_entity_poly.type
_entity_poly.pdbx_seq_one_letter_code
_entity_poly.pdbx_strand_id
1 'polypeptide(L)'
;MHKRIISLALVSALIFIGGCSSLPTPGATMKPPSVGEESGKGVQGYMKEVMDYLPAGAKLEDVDGVSVFPVNVDSDQTPEYLATYRFDESKVGAFLLKRSGGSYKIVWTDVGKGYGFDTVKIADVTGDGLADILIGWTIGASAGNALDVFTWRSNSLQNIYRTSYHRMDVEDIDGDYGKDGIAEVALWTKDTGDAYSVEVMRWNERDKNFESAPDVYRAYYPRVVEYYKDKVKTMPEMRAYWYYLGLAQYRAGQLNSALSSISSGLKMKSDYPDDTSFFLLKADVLRDMGRYEEASYIYEGLIPVDEKQPIPVSSPRMAAKAYFGMGEICRAQKNYDKALEYYKKAQKQSMEIETRRAINRLPVYKTVDIVENYFKKLYAGRFNGDKFVEWTGENNIDVAYKDVSANANGINRVVFVDYKSESLMKAHEIFWWEEGKMKHQLFFSNEFPTEAAFTSAVYDSRVVKGPDGSTEMGLVIETSYIGNLTPRPYYILLRLVNDRWRLVWRPPLYQWRSSHGELAFDGQGIDRFTLQSDSWHTDDAKGRIFNESNDGPHRHFIDTWERDGDSYKLIDSRTAPSAYDTLVEFVYMLSTGNEKSARVLVTDEGLVEKAKELNLVQPALNGCWSLQLDSPEVEKKGPLRIVDGPAAGVTVAFEQRGDNWLIKSITK
;
A
#
# COMPACT_ATOMS: atom_id res chain seq x y z
N MET A 1 17.60 -32.99 79.93
CA MET A 1 16.64 -32.50 80.95
C MET A 1 15.43 -31.93 80.24
N HIS A 2 14.23 -32.41 80.59
CA HIS A 2 12.87 -31.86 80.32
C HIS A 2 12.44 -31.76 78.84
N LYS A 3 11.55 -32.64 78.32
CA LYS A 3 10.11 -32.94 78.57
C LYS A 3 9.35 -32.50 77.30
N ARG A 4 8.99 -33.44 76.42
CA ARG A 4 7.68 -34.13 76.31
C ARG A 4 6.51 -33.18 76.02
N ILE A 5 6.00 -33.21 74.78
CA ILE A 5 4.78 -33.92 74.31
C ILE A 5 3.50 -33.20 74.71
N ILE A 6 2.64 -32.92 73.73
CA ILE A 6 1.18 -33.18 73.64
C ILE A 6 0.68 -32.44 72.39
N SER A 7 -0.24 -32.91 71.54
CA SER A 7 -0.69 -34.23 71.07
C SER A 7 -1.93 -33.95 70.20
N LEU A 8 -2.08 -34.71 69.10
CA LEU A 8 -3.35 -35.20 68.54
C LEU A 8 -4.39 -34.18 68.03
N ALA A 9 -5.16 -34.42 66.96
CA ALA A 9 -5.40 -35.63 66.18
C ALA A 9 -6.32 -35.31 64.98
N LEU A 10 -6.07 -36.06 63.88
CA LEU A 10 -7.04 -36.72 62.96
C LEU A 10 -8.08 -35.87 62.20
N VAL A 11 -8.55 -36.18 60.98
CA VAL A 11 -8.26 -37.13 59.88
C VAL A 11 -9.27 -36.78 58.76
N SER A 12 -8.93 -37.11 57.50
CA SER A 12 -9.85 -37.30 56.34
C SER A 12 -10.61 -36.07 55.80
N ALA A 13 -10.82 -35.85 54.49
CA ALA A 13 -10.44 -36.53 53.25
C ALA A 13 -10.81 -35.60 52.06
N LEU A 14 -10.20 -35.90 50.90
CA LEU A 14 -10.65 -35.60 49.52
C LEU A 14 -10.59 -34.13 49.03
N ILE A 15 -9.79 -33.87 47.99
CA ILE A 15 -10.21 -33.80 46.58
C ILE A 15 -8.97 -33.42 45.73
N PHE A 16 -8.70 -34.20 44.69
CA PHE A 16 -7.81 -33.82 43.59
C PHE A 16 -8.38 -32.61 42.86
N ILE A 17 -7.66 -31.48 42.80
CA ILE A 17 -7.80 -30.54 41.69
C ILE A 17 -6.40 -30.04 41.32
N GLY A 18 -5.95 -30.44 40.12
CA GLY A 18 -4.84 -29.80 39.44
C GLY A 18 -5.24 -28.38 39.07
N GLY A 19 -4.39 -27.43 39.42
CA GLY A 19 -4.50 -26.04 39.02
C GLY A 19 -3.16 -25.57 38.46
N CYS A 20 -2.85 -26.00 37.24
CA CYS A 20 -1.92 -25.23 36.40
C CYS A 20 -2.62 -23.90 36.07
N SER A 21 -2.38 -22.88 36.86
CA SER A 21 -2.75 -21.52 36.50
C SER A 21 -1.77 -21.03 35.43
N SER A 22 -2.16 -21.17 34.17
CA SER A 22 -1.65 -20.38 33.06
C SER A 22 -1.91 -18.90 33.37
N LEU A 23 -0.89 -18.19 33.86
CA LEU A 23 -0.91 -16.73 33.80
C LEU A 23 -0.86 -16.36 32.32
N PRO A 24 -1.82 -15.57 31.80
CA PRO A 24 -1.70 -15.04 30.44
C PRO A 24 -0.46 -14.16 30.38
N THR A 25 0.30 -14.28 29.30
CA THR A 25 1.37 -13.33 28.98
C THR A 25 0.77 -11.91 28.96
N PRO A 26 1.47 -10.87 29.46
CA PRO A 26 0.92 -9.50 29.57
C PRO A 26 0.58 -8.78 28.25
N GLY A 27 0.39 -9.49 27.13
CA GLY A 27 -0.02 -8.96 25.83
C GLY A 27 -1.53 -9.03 25.56
N ALA A 28 -2.34 -9.58 26.45
CA ALA A 28 -3.78 -9.77 26.25
C ALA A 28 -4.66 -8.50 26.44
N THR A 29 -4.08 -7.29 26.48
CA THR A 29 -4.83 -6.06 26.82
C THR A 29 -4.66 -4.91 25.83
N MET A 30 -4.61 -5.19 24.52
CA MET A 30 -4.97 -4.19 23.50
C MET A 30 -5.81 -4.88 22.42
N LYS A 31 -7.12 -4.55 22.39
CA LYS A 31 -8.02 -4.99 21.33
C LYS A 31 -7.74 -4.14 20.07
N PRO A 32 -7.59 -4.75 18.88
CA PRO A 32 -7.63 -4.02 17.62
C PRO A 32 -9.00 -3.35 17.41
N PRO A 33 -9.13 -2.38 16.48
CA PRO A 33 -10.41 -1.77 16.16
C PRO A 33 -11.42 -2.84 15.75
N SER A 34 -12.62 -2.76 16.32
CA SER A 34 -13.76 -3.56 15.90
C SER A 34 -14.09 -3.24 14.44
N VAL A 35 -13.95 -4.24 13.57
CA VAL A 35 -14.71 -4.29 12.32
C VAL A 35 -16.19 -4.07 12.70
N GLY A 36 -16.86 -3.14 12.03
CA GLY A 36 -18.24 -2.77 12.34
C GLY A 36 -19.10 -4.02 12.47
N GLU A 37 -19.93 -4.05 13.52
CA GLU A 37 -20.95 -5.07 13.71
C GLU A 37 -21.96 -5.01 12.56
N GLU A 38 -21.67 -5.67 11.44
CA GLU A 38 -22.72 -6.10 10.53
C GLU A 38 -23.45 -7.29 11.15
N SER A 39 -24.66 -6.98 11.61
CA SER A 39 -25.73 -7.86 12.08
C SER A 39 -25.57 -9.37 11.79
N GLY A 40 -25.63 -10.16 12.86
CA GLY A 40 -25.46 -11.63 12.89
C GLY A 40 -26.53 -12.48 12.18
N LYS A 41 -26.85 -12.18 10.92
CA LYS A 41 -27.63 -13.05 10.02
C LYS A 41 -26.85 -13.55 8.80
N GLY A 42 -25.70 -12.95 8.46
CA GLY A 42 -24.84 -13.41 7.34
C GLY A 42 -23.78 -14.45 7.73
N VAL A 43 -23.30 -14.43 8.97
CA VAL A 43 -22.15 -15.21 9.47
C VAL A 43 -22.34 -16.74 9.42
N GLN A 44 -23.59 -17.23 9.39
CA GLN A 44 -23.88 -18.68 9.41
C GLN A 44 -24.00 -19.34 8.03
N GLY A 45 -24.18 -18.57 6.94
CA GLY A 45 -24.47 -19.15 5.62
C GLY A 45 -23.25 -19.82 4.98
N TYR A 46 -22.16 -19.08 4.84
CA TYR A 46 -20.94 -19.53 4.17
C TYR A 46 -20.15 -20.57 4.96
N MET A 47 -20.25 -20.60 6.29
CA MET A 47 -19.57 -21.62 7.10
C MET A 47 -20.02 -23.04 6.73
N LYS A 48 -21.31 -23.23 6.45
CA LYS A 48 -21.83 -24.52 6.01
C LYS A 48 -21.28 -24.89 4.63
N GLU A 49 -21.18 -23.92 3.73
CA GLU A 49 -20.62 -24.11 2.39
C GLU A 49 -19.15 -24.52 2.46
N VAL A 50 -18.36 -23.90 3.35
CA VAL A 50 -16.93 -24.22 3.55
C VAL A 50 -16.70 -25.63 4.10
N MET A 51 -17.56 -26.09 5.03
CA MET A 51 -17.41 -27.39 5.69
C MET A 51 -17.43 -28.57 4.70
N ASP A 52 -18.17 -28.44 3.59
CA ASP A 52 -18.26 -29.46 2.55
C ASP A 52 -16.94 -29.63 1.75
N TYR A 53 -16.01 -28.68 1.87
CA TYR A 53 -14.71 -28.68 1.17
C TYR A 53 -13.53 -29.01 2.10
N LEU A 54 -13.78 -29.33 3.38
CA LEU A 54 -12.71 -29.72 4.29
C LEU A 54 -12.01 -31.01 3.81
N PRO A 55 -10.67 -31.08 3.92
CA PRO A 55 -9.96 -32.34 3.71
C PRO A 55 -10.50 -33.45 4.62
N ALA A 56 -10.52 -34.68 4.13
CA ALA A 56 -11.03 -35.82 4.89
C ALA A 56 -10.33 -35.96 6.24
N GLY A 57 -11.11 -36.00 7.32
CA GLY A 57 -10.62 -36.11 8.70
C GLY A 57 -10.16 -34.79 9.34
N ALA A 58 -10.10 -33.70 8.59
CA ALA A 58 -9.79 -32.39 9.13
C ALA A 58 -11.00 -31.74 9.83
N LYS A 59 -10.71 -30.79 10.70
CA LYS A 59 -11.70 -29.90 11.33
C LYS A 59 -11.27 -28.46 11.15
N LEU A 60 -12.22 -27.54 11.15
CA LEU A 60 -11.89 -26.11 11.21
C LEU A 60 -11.07 -25.82 12.46
N GLU A 61 -10.03 -25.02 12.29
CA GLU A 61 -9.15 -24.56 13.37
C GLU A 61 -9.49 -23.10 13.65
N ASP A 62 -9.57 -22.74 14.93
CA ASP A 62 -9.81 -21.36 15.32
C ASP A 62 -8.50 -20.59 15.40
N VAL A 63 -8.45 -19.40 14.81
CA VAL A 63 -7.34 -18.45 14.93
C VAL A 63 -7.92 -17.11 15.37
N ASP A 64 -7.61 -16.70 16.61
CA ASP A 64 -8.15 -15.49 17.25
C ASP A 64 -9.70 -15.41 17.23
N GLY A 65 -10.41 -16.54 17.35
CA GLY A 65 -11.87 -16.60 17.33
C GLY A 65 -12.49 -16.71 15.93
N VAL A 66 -11.67 -16.87 14.89
CA VAL A 66 -12.11 -16.97 13.48
C VAL A 66 -11.47 -18.17 12.80
N SER A 67 -12.29 -19.02 12.16
CA SER A 67 -11.81 -20.15 11.36
C SER A 67 -12.02 -19.98 9.85
N VAL A 68 -12.89 -19.05 9.45
CA VAL A 68 -13.21 -18.72 8.05
C VAL A 68 -13.22 -17.21 7.88
N PHE A 69 -12.36 -16.72 6.99
CA PHE A 69 -12.17 -15.30 6.71
C PHE A 69 -12.75 -14.97 5.33
N PRO A 70 -13.79 -14.12 5.24
CA PRO A 70 -14.19 -13.54 3.96
C PRO A 70 -13.11 -12.54 3.51
N VAL A 71 -12.63 -12.71 2.29
CA VAL A 71 -11.53 -11.91 1.73
C VAL A 71 -11.81 -11.65 0.25
N ASN A 72 -11.61 -10.42 -0.22
CA ASN A 72 -11.68 -10.11 -1.65
C ASN A 72 -10.24 -10.05 -2.18
N VAL A 73 -9.83 -11.09 -2.91
CA VAL A 73 -8.47 -11.20 -3.43
C VAL A 73 -8.37 -10.95 -4.93
N ASP A 74 -9.49 -10.78 -5.66
CA ASP A 74 -9.44 -10.65 -7.12
C ASP A 74 -10.42 -9.64 -7.73
N SER A 75 -10.81 -8.63 -6.95
CA SER A 75 -11.52 -7.42 -7.38
C SER A 75 -12.97 -7.58 -7.82
N ASP A 76 -13.53 -8.79 -7.86
CA ASP A 76 -14.89 -9.06 -8.36
C ASP A 76 -16.03 -8.64 -7.39
N GLN A 77 -15.67 -8.02 -6.26
CA GLN A 77 -16.54 -7.56 -5.16
C GLN A 77 -17.32 -8.68 -4.45
N THR A 78 -17.13 -9.94 -4.84
CA THR A 78 -17.65 -11.12 -4.15
C THR A 78 -16.54 -11.70 -3.28
N PRO A 79 -16.73 -11.85 -1.96
CA PRO A 79 -15.65 -12.39 -1.13
C PRO A 79 -15.38 -13.86 -1.45
N GLU A 80 -14.09 -14.19 -1.58
CA GLU A 80 -13.55 -15.53 -1.35
C GLU A 80 -13.59 -15.88 0.14
N TYR A 81 -13.49 -17.17 0.46
CA TYR A 81 -13.45 -17.65 1.83
C TYR A 81 -12.14 -18.40 2.10
N LEU A 82 -11.28 -17.81 2.91
CA LEU A 82 -10.09 -18.47 3.43
C LEU A 82 -10.49 -19.27 4.67
N ALA A 83 -10.30 -20.59 4.65
CA ALA A 83 -10.58 -21.47 5.77
C ALA A 83 -9.28 -22.01 6.36
N THR A 84 -9.18 -21.99 7.69
CA THR A 84 -8.09 -22.62 8.44
C THR A 84 -8.58 -23.92 9.06
N TYR A 85 -7.73 -24.95 9.03
CA TYR A 85 -8.12 -26.29 9.44
C TYR A 85 -6.95 -27.06 10.07
N ARG A 86 -7.29 -28.08 10.84
CA ARG A 86 -6.38 -28.99 11.53
C ARG A 86 -6.67 -30.43 11.12
N PHE A 87 -5.63 -31.17 10.78
CA PHE A 87 -5.69 -32.63 10.60
C PHE A 87 -5.52 -33.35 11.94
N ASP A 88 -4.49 -32.95 12.70
CA ASP A 88 -4.13 -33.51 14.00
C ASP A 88 -3.30 -32.50 14.81
N GLU A 89 -2.76 -32.92 15.97
CA GLU A 89 -1.98 -32.06 16.87
C GLU A 89 -0.71 -31.48 16.23
N SER A 90 -0.20 -32.09 15.16
CA SER A 90 1.06 -31.73 14.52
C SER A 90 0.90 -31.01 13.18
N LYS A 91 -0.32 -30.96 12.65
CA LYS A 91 -0.54 -30.56 11.26
C LYS A 91 -1.78 -29.70 11.06
N VAL A 92 -1.55 -28.48 10.58
CA VAL A 92 -2.57 -27.51 10.19
C VAL A 92 -2.41 -27.10 8.73
N GLY A 93 -3.46 -26.54 8.15
CA GLY A 93 -3.43 -26.00 6.79
C GLY A 93 -4.53 -24.97 6.57
N ALA A 94 -4.47 -24.31 5.42
CA ALA A 94 -5.47 -23.35 4.97
C ALA A 94 -5.85 -23.61 3.50
N PHE A 95 -7.06 -23.25 3.11
CA PHE A 95 -7.49 -23.24 1.70
C PHE A 95 -8.36 -22.03 1.41
N LEU A 96 -8.38 -21.61 0.14
CA LEU A 96 -9.21 -20.51 -0.34
C LEU A 96 -10.30 -21.06 -1.27
N LEU A 97 -11.55 -20.72 -0.97
CA LEU A 97 -12.69 -20.98 -1.86
C LEU A 97 -13.04 -19.74 -2.65
N LYS A 98 -13.24 -19.93 -3.96
CA LYS A 98 -13.83 -18.93 -4.84
C LYS A 98 -15.12 -19.45 -5.44
N ARG A 99 -16.11 -18.57 -5.59
CA ARG A 99 -17.37 -18.90 -6.26
C ARG A 99 -17.13 -19.08 -7.76
N SER A 100 -17.65 -20.18 -8.31
CA SER A 100 -17.58 -20.50 -9.74
C SER A 100 -18.96 -20.97 -10.19
N GLY A 101 -19.72 -20.06 -10.80
CA GLY A 101 -21.13 -20.27 -11.14
C GLY A 101 -22.01 -20.42 -9.90
N GLY A 102 -22.78 -21.51 -9.82
CA GLY A 102 -23.67 -21.82 -8.70
C GLY A 102 -23.02 -22.55 -7.52
N SER A 103 -21.69 -22.74 -7.51
CA SER A 103 -20.96 -23.54 -6.50
C SER A 103 -19.60 -22.92 -6.15
N TYR A 104 -18.90 -23.44 -5.14
CA TYR A 104 -17.53 -23.04 -4.82
C TYR A 104 -16.50 -24.03 -5.37
N LYS A 105 -15.27 -23.53 -5.58
CA LYS A 105 -14.10 -24.34 -5.90
C LYS A 105 -12.94 -23.92 -5.02
N ILE A 106 -12.12 -24.89 -4.60
CA ILE A 106 -10.83 -24.63 -3.98
C ILE A 106 -9.91 -24.09 -5.09
N VAL A 107 -9.45 -22.85 -4.93
CA VAL A 107 -8.53 -22.17 -5.87
C VAL A 107 -7.11 -22.08 -5.32
N TRP A 108 -6.94 -22.37 -4.03
CA TRP A 108 -5.63 -22.44 -3.38
C TRP A 108 -5.70 -23.31 -2.12
N THR A 109 -4.59 -23.97 -1.79
CA THR A 109 -4.40 -24.70 -0.53
C THR A 109 -2.93 -24.66 -0.14
N ASP A 110 -2.66 -24.56 1.16
CA ASP A 110 -1.34 -24.76 1.73
C ASP A 110 -1.44 -25.52 3.05
N VAL A 111 -0.44 -26.36 3.29
CA VAL A 111 -0.27 -27.08 4.53
C VAL A 111 0.97 -26.50 5.19
N GLY A 112 0.74 -25.73 6.24
CA GLY A 112 1.79 -24.97 6.90
C GLY A 112 2.94 -25.84 7.38
N LYS A 113 4.13 -25.24 7.46
CA LYS A 113 5.32 -25.89 8.00
C LYS A 113 5.36 -25.95 9.53
N GLY A 114 4.36 -25.37 10.20
CA GLY A 114 4.20 -25.38 11.66
C GLY A 114 3.11 -26.36 12.13
N TYR A 115 3.00 -26.52 13.46
CA TYR A 115 2.01 -27.40 14.07
C TYR A 115 0.70 -26.69 14.47
N GLY A 116 0.65 -25.37 14.29
CA GLY A 116 -0.48 -24.52 14.62
C GLY A 116 -0.41 -23.16 13.93
N PHE A 117 -1.38 -22.31 14.24
CA PHE A 117 -1.41 -20.92 13.81
C PHE A 117 -1.08 -20.00 14.99
N ASP A 118 -0.25 -19.00 14.73
CA ASP A 118 -0.07 -17.85 15.61
C ASP A 118 -1.11 -16.77 15.29
N THR A 119 -1.33 -16.47 14.00
CA THR A 119 -2.30 -15.47 13.55
C THR A 119 -2.64 -15.69 12.08
N VAL A 120 -3.79 -15.16 11.66
CA VAL A 120 -4.10 -14.85 10.27
C VAL A 120 -4.47 -13.37 10.20
N LYS A 121 -3.82 -12.60 9.32
CA LYS A 121 -4.14 -11.19 9.07
C LYS A 121 -4.51 -11.01 7.60
N ILE A 122 -5.50 -10.16 7.36
CA ILE A 122 -5.98 -9.80 6.03
C ILE A 122 -5.77 -8.29 5.90
N ALA A 123 -4.90 -7.86 5.00
CA ALA A 123 -4.56 -6.46 4.80
C ALA A 123 -3.93 -6.26 3.42
N ASP A 124 -4.13 -5.09 2.82
CA ASP A 124 -3.36 -4.71 1.63
C ASP A 124 -1.94 -4.32 2.08
N VAL A 125 -0.96 -5.19 1.86
CA VAL A 125 0.46 -4.91 2.15
C VAL A 125 1.26 -4.64 0.88
N THR A 126 0.75 -5.07 -0.27
CA THR A 126 1.40 -4.88 -1.58
C THR A 126 1.09 -3.53 -2.22
N GLY A 127 0.01 -2.89 -1.79
CA GLY A 127 -0.48 -1.61 -2.28
C GLY A 127 -1.22 -1.67 -3.59
N ASP A 128 -1.67 -2.86 -3.99
CA ASP A 128 -2.46 -3.04 -5.20
C ASP A 128 -3.93 -2.71 -5.00
N GLY A 129 -4.41 -2.63 -3.74
CA GLY A 129 -5.79 -2.34 -3.36
C GLY A 129 -6.64 -3.59 -3.09
N LEU A 130 -6.08 -4.80 -3.18
CA LEU A 130 -6.71 -6.06 -2.76
C LEU A 130 -6.16 -6.49 -1.41
N ALA A 131 -6.88 -7.40 -0.80
CA ALA A 131 -6.42 -8.01 0.43
C ALA A 131 -5.32 -9.04 0.14
N ASP A 132 -4.16 -8.85 0.78
CA ASP A 132 -3.15 -9.89 0.93
C ASP A 132 -3.44 -10.70 2.21
N ILE A 133 -2.96 -11.95 2.21
CA ILE A 133 -3.18 -12.90 3.30
C ILE A 133 -1.85 -13.18 3.99
N LEU A 134 -1.76 -12.82 5.27
CA LEU A 134 -0.59 -13.06 6.11
C LEU A 134 -0.89 -14.19 7.09
N ILE A 135 -0.23 -15.32 6.94
CA ILE A 135 -0.38 -16.49 7.80
C ILE A 135 0.85 -16.67 8.67
N GLY A 136 0.64 -16.58 9.98
CA GLY A 136 1.61 -16.90 11.01
C GLY A 136 1.51 -18.36 11.43
N TRP A 137 2.53 -19.16 11.15
CA TRP A 137 2.62 -20.56 11.55
C TRP A 137 3.42 -20.69 12.84
N THR A 138 2.87 -21.39 13.82
CA THR A 138 3.60 -21.71 15.06
C THR A 138 4.64 -22.79 14.79
N ILE A 139 5.93 -22.46 14.97
CA ILE A 139 7.04 -23.41 14.80
C ILE A 139 7.44 -24.02 16.13
N GLY A 140 7.55 -23.21 17.18
CA GLY A 140 7.87 -23.71 18.52
C GLY A 140 8.10 -22.59 19.53
N ALA A 141 7.87 -22.89 20.81
CA ALA A 141 7.93 -21.89 21.89
C ALA A 141 9.25 -21.09 21.94
N SER A 142 10.38 -21.70 21.56
CA SER A 142 11.68 -21.01 21.48
C SER A 142 12.09 -20.60 20.07
N ALA A 143 11.58 -21.25 19.03
CA ALA A 143 11.91 -20.95 17.64
C ALA A 143 11.09 -19.77 17.09
N GLY A 144 10.00 -19.43 17.77
CA GLY A 144 9.04 -18.42 17.33
C GLY A 144 8.09 -18.96 16.28
N ASN A 145 7.71 -18.08 15.37
CA ASN A 145 6.73 -18.30 14.33
C ASN A 145 7.36 -18.06 12.95
N ALA A 146 6.78 -18.69 11.92
CA ALA A 146 7.08 -18.38 10.53
C ALA A 146 5.93 -17.57 9.94
N LEU A 147 6.24 -16.47 9.28
CA LEU A 147 5.28 -15.68 8.51
C LEU A 147 5.34 -16.09 7.06
N ASP A 148 4.18 -16.32 6.45
CA ASP A 148 3.97 -16.37 5.01
C ASP A 148 3.01 -15.28 4.56
N VAL A 149 3.39 -14.54 3.51
CA VAL A 149 2.55 -13.51 2.90
C VAL A 149 2.14 -13.98 1.51
N PHE A 150 0.84 -14.01 1.26
CA PHE A 150 0.24 -14.45 0.01
C PHE A 150 -0.53 -13.32 -0.66
N THR A 151 -0.35 -13.20 -1.96
CA THR A 151 -1.06 -12.25 -2.82
C THR A 151 -1.66 -12.98 -4.01
N TRP A 152 -2.75 -12.47 -4.58
CA TRP A 152 -3.41 -13.11 -5.71
C TRP A 152 -2.70 -12.80 -7.02
N ARG A 153 -2.16 -13.82 -7.67
CA ARG A 153 -1.45 -13.71 -8.94
C ARG A 153 -1.76 -14.90 -9.83
N SER A 154 -2.14 -14.62 -11.07
CA SER A 154 -2.44 -15.64 -12.08
C SER A 154 -3.55 -16.62 -11.64
N ASN A 155 -4.65 -16.08 -11.09
CA ASN A 155 -5.83 -16.83 -10.63
C ASN A 155 -5.58 -17.82 -9.47
N SER A 156 -4.58 -17.56 -8.64
CA SER A 156 -4.34 -18.29 -7.39
C SER A 156 -3.51 -17.43 -6.42
N LEU A 157 -3.46 -17.81 -5.14
CA LEU A 157 -2.57 -17.18 -4.17
C LEU A 157 -1.13 -17.65 -4.36
N GLN A 158 -0.20 -16.70 -4.38
CA GLN A 158 1.23 -16.95 -4.45
C GLN A 158 1.93 -16.42 -3.20
N ASN A 159 2.81 -17.24 -2.61
CA ASN A 159 3.66 -16.80 -1.51
C ASN A 159 4.73 -15.84 -2.05
N ILE A 160 4.69 -14.58 -1.62
CA ILE A 160 5.63 -13.54 -2.04
C ILE A 160 6.70 -13.24 -1.00
N TYR A 161 6.49 -13.66 0.25
CA TYR A 161 7.43 -13.39 1.32
C TYR A 161 7.31 -14.43 2.44
N ARG A 162 8.47 -14.87 2.93
CA ARG A 162 8.57 -15.76 4.09
C ARG A 162 9.67 -15.30 5.03
N THR A 163 9.36 -15.22 6.32
CA THR A 163 10.35 -14.86 7.35
C THR A 163 9.99 -15.48 8.70
N SER A 164 10.82 -15.25 9.73
CA SER A 164 10.56 -15.67 11.10
C SER A 164 10.31 -14.47 12.01
N TYR A 165 9.45 -14.62 13.00
CA TYR A 165 9.15 -13.57 13.97
C TYR A 165 8.75 -14.17 15.32
N HIS A 166 8.62 -13.32 16.34
CA HIS A 166 8.11 -13.71 17.66
C HIS A 166 6.90 -12.89 18.10
N ARG A 167 6.77 -11.65 17.61
CA ARG A 167 5.52 -10.87 17.62
C ARG A 167 5.40 -10.10 16.31
N MET A 168 4.19 -9.81 15.88
CA MET A 168 3.92 -9.11 14.64
C MET A 168 2.75 -8.15 14.84
N ASP A 169 2.92 -6.92 14.39
CA ASP A 169 1.80 -6.01 14.14
C ASP A 169 1.67 -5.82 12.62
N VAL A 170 0.43 -5.76 12.14
CA VAL A 170 0.09 -5.46 10.74
C VAL A 170 -0.97 -4.38 10.78
N GLU A 171 -0.60 -3.16 10.39
CA GLU A 171 -1.48 -2.00 10.46
C GLU A 171 -1.04 -0.94 9.44
N ASP A 172 -1.98 -0.15 8.94
CA ASP A 172 -1.69 1.09 8.19
C ASP A 172 -1.21 2.14 9.19
N ILE A 173 0.11 2.33 9.25
CA ILE A 173 0.78 3.18 10.24
C ILE A 173 0.80 4.61 9.69
N ASP A 174 0.43 5.56 10.54
CA ASP A 174 0.43 6.98 10.18
C ASP A 174 1.85 7.49 9.86
N GLY A 175 2.15 7.64 8.57
CA GLY A 175 3.46 8.06 8.08
C GLY A 175 3.68 9.57 8.07
N ASP A 176 4.79 9.99 7.47
CA ASP A 176 5.09 11.41 7.29
C ASP A 176 4.01 12.15 6.47
N TYR A 177 3.34 11.41 5.59
CA TYR A 177 2.31 11.88 4.66
C TYR A 177 0.90 11.51 5.07
N GLY A 178 0.66 10.98 6.28
CA GLY A 178 -0.65 10.43 6.64
C GLY A 178 -0.71 8.92 6.43
N LYS A 179 -1.89 8.36 6.70
CA LYS A 179 -2.23 6.98 6.35
C LYS A 179 -2.49 6.88 4.86
N ASP A 180 -1.98 5.82 4.25
CA ASP A 180 -2.11 5.60 2.82
C ASP A 180 -2.98 4.38 2.47
N GLY A 181 -3.54 3.71 3.48
CA GLY A 181 -4.38 2.52 3.29
C GLY A 181 -3.57 1.25 3.05
N ILE A 182 -2.24 1.30 3.12
CA ILE A 182 -1.37 0.13 3.01
C ILE A 182 -0.79 -0.20 4.37
N ALA A 183 -0.88 -1.47 4.71
CA ALA A 183 -0.39 -1.95 5.97
C ALA A 183 1.13 -2.13 5.92
N GLU A 184 1.82 -1.53 6.88
CA GLU A 184 3.15 -1.94 7.26
C GLU A 184 3.12 -3.19 8.15
N VAL A 185 4.21 -3.95 8.09
CA VAL A 185 4.44 -5.11 8.92
C VAL A 185 5.56 -4.80 9.89
N ALA A 186 5.26 -4.79 11.19
CA ALA A 186 6.24 -4.64 12.25
C ALA A 186 6.57 -5.99 12.88
N LEU A 187 7.80 -6.47 12.68
CA LEU A 187 8.27 -7.75 13.21
C LEU A 187 9.16 -7.55 14.43
N TRP A 188 8.80 -8.25 15.51
CA TRP A 188 9.60 -8.33 16.73
C TRP A 188 10.33 -9.67 16.72
N THR A 189 11.65 -9.63 16.56
CA THR A 189 12.50 -10.82 16.50
C THR A 189 13.33 -10.89 17.77
N LYS A 190 13.18 -11.99 18.51
CA LYS A 190 13.89 -12.21 19.77
C LYS A 190 15.40 -12.26 19.51
N ASP A 191 16.13 -11.45 20.25
CA ASP A 191 17.57 -11.35 20.19
C ASP A 191 18.21 -12.06 21.39
N THR A 192 17.93 -11.60 22.61
CA THR A 192 18.43 -12.23 23.84
C THR A 192 17.50 -11.95 25.03
N GLY A 193 17.26 -12.95 25.89
CA GLY A 193 16.31 -12.79 26.99
C GLY A 193 14.94 -12.30 26.47
N ASP A 194 14.43 -11.19 26.99
CA ASP A 194 13.22 -10.54 26.47
C ASP A 194 13.52 -9.33 25.57
N ALA A 195 14.74 -9.22 25.05
CA ALA A 195 15.11 -8.22 24.07
C ALA A 195 14.67 -8.68 22.68
N TYR A 196 13.96 -7.81 21.99
CA TYR A 196 13.51 -7.95 20.61
C TYR A 196 14.12 -6.86 19.73
N SER A 197 14.74 -7.26 18.63
CA SER A 197 14.92 -6.35 17.51
C SER A 197 13.56 -6.11 16.85
N VAL A 198 13.22 -4.85 16.59
CA VAL A 198 11.96 -4.47 15.94
C VAL A 198 12.28 -3.85 14.59
N GLU A 199 11.66 -4.37 13.54
CA GLU A 199 11.77 -3.85 12.18
C GLU A 199 10.37 -3.57 11.66
N VAL A 200 10.12 -2.33 11.21
CA VAL A 200 8.85 -1.93 10.59
C VAL A 200 9.10 -1.81 9.10
N MET A 201 8.35 -2.56 8.31
CA MET A 201 8.64 -2.77 6.90
C MET A 201 7.40 -2.57 6.03
N ARG A 202 7.63 -2.20 4.78
CA ARG A 202 6.62 -2.17 3.71
C ARG A 202 7.07 -2.98 2.51
N TRP A 203 6.11 -3.43 1.71
CA TRP A 203 6.41 -4.14 0.46
C TRP A 203 6.98 -3.18 -0.59
N ASN A 204 7.99 -3.64 -1.31
CA ASN A 204 8.53 -2.97 -2.48
C ASN A 204 8.28 -3.82 -3.73
N GLU A 205 7.32 -3.41 -4.55
CA GLU A 205 6.93 -4.18 -5.74
C GLU A 205 8.05 -4.21 -6.81
N ARG A 206 8.95 -3.22 -6.84
CA ARG A 206 10.09 -3.22 -7.77
C ARG A 206 11.13 -4.26 -7.40
N ASP A 207 11.48 -4.34 -6.12
CA ASP A 207 12.49 -5.27 -5.61
C ASP A 207 11.90 -6.64 -5.19
N LYS A 208 10.57 -6.77 -5.23
CA LYS A 208 9.79 -7.94 -4.80
C LYS A 208 10.17 -8.39 -3.38
N ASN A 209 10.29 -7.44 -2.46
CA ASN A 209 10.73 -7.70 -1.10
C ASN A 209 10.18 -6.68 -0.09
N PHE A 210 10.10 -7.06 1.19
CA PHE A 210 9.86 -6.11 2.28
C PHE A 210 11.13 -5.33 2.62
N GLU A 211 10.96 -4.05 2.91
CA GLU A 211 12.04 -3.11 3.24
C GLU A 211 11.65 -2.18 4.38
N SER A 212 12.63 -1.57 5.04
CA SER A 212 12.37 -0.63 6.13
C SER A 212 11.50 0.56 5.69
N ALA A 213 10.52 0.92 6.53
CA ALA A 213 9.62 2.06 6.36
C ALA A 213 9.94 3.17 7.41
N PRO A 214 11.02 3.95 7.25
CA PRO A 214 11.46 4.92 8.27
C PRO A 214 10.50 6.10 8.49
N ASP A 215 9.69 6.43 7.48
CA ASP A 215 8.67 7.49 7.50
C ASP A 215 7.57 7.22 8.54
N VAL A 216 7.30 5.96 8.88
CA VAL A 216 6.28 5.58 9.88
C VAL A 216 6.86 5.37 11.29
N TYR A 217 8.18 5.44 11.46
CA TYR A 217 8.82 5.09 12.73
C TYR A 217 8.38 5.99 13.89
N ARG A 218 8.16 7.28 13.63
CA ARG A 218 7.74 8.23 14.68
C ARG A 218 6.37 7.90 15.25
N ALA A 219 5.48 7.29 14.46
CA ALA A 219 4.17 6.84 14.90
C ALA A 219 4.24 5.47 15.59
N TYR A 220 5.06 4.55 15.08
CA TYR A 220 5.12 3.18 15.62
C TYR A 220 5.98 3.05 16.89
N TYR A 221 7.21 3.59 16.90
CA TYR A 221 8.18 3.33 17.96
C TYR A 221 7.84 3.83 19.37
N PRO A 222 6.92 4.79 19.61
CA PRO A 222 6.46 5.09 20.96
C PRO A 222 6.03 3.84 21.76
N ARG A 223 5.37 2.85 21.13
CA ARG A 223 4.98 1.60 21.83
C ARG A 223 6.20 0.72 22.17
N VAL A 224 7.21 0.71 21.30
CA VAL A 224 8.48 0.00 21.51
C VAL A 224 9.27 0.67 22.65
N VAL A 225 9.24 2.00 22.73
CA VAL A 225 9.85 2.77 23.84
C VAL A 225 9.22 2.37 25.17
N GLU A 226 7.89 2.32 25.28
CA GLU A 226 7.24 1.92 26.54
C GLU A 226 7.58 0.50 26.95
N TYR A 227 7.60 -0.45 26.01
CA TYR A 227 8.07 -1.81 26.27
C TYR A 227 9.47 -1.83 26.90
N TYR A 228 10.43 -1.09 26.33
CA TYR A 228 11.79 -1.09 26.84
C TYR A 228 11.99 -0.25 28.11
N LYS A 229 11.18 0.80 28.34
CA LYS A 229 11.15 1.52 29.62
C LYS A 229 10.80 0.57 30.77
N ASP A 230 9.82 -0.31 30.57
CA ASP A 230 9.46 -1.32 31.56
C ASP A 230 10.57 -2.34 31.77
N LYS A 231 11.26 -2.75 30.69
CA LYS A 231 12.41 -3.68 30.79
C LYS A 231 13.58 -3.10 31.56
N VAL A 232 14.00 -1.85 31.28
CA VAL A 232 15.10 -1.23 32.04
C VAL A 232 14.71 -0.89 33.48
N LYS A 233 13.42 -0.69 33.77
CA LYS A 233 12.93 -0.50 35.14
C LYS A 233 13.01 -1.79 35.96
N THR A 234 12.73 -2.93 35.33
CA THR A 234 12.71 -4.25 35.99
C THR A 234 14.07 -4.91 36.06
N MET A 235 14.93 -4.69 35.06
CA MET A 235 16.29 -5.24 34.98
C MET A 235 17.26 -4.17 34.47
N PRO A 236 17.59 -3.15 35.29
CA PRO A 236 18.44 -2.03 34.88
C PRO A 236 19.88 -2.42 34.55
N GLU A 237 20.35 -3.57 34.99
CA GLU A 237 21.69 -4.09 34.71
C GLU A 237 21.83 -4.72 33.31
N MET A 238 20.70 -4.97 32.63
CA MET A 238 20.68 -5.60 31.32
C MET A 238 21.05 -4.61 30.22
N ARG A 239 22.32 -4.65 29.80
CA ARG A 239 22.91 -3.81 28.75
C ARG A 239 22.09 -3.78 27.44
N ALA A 240 21.59 -4.94 27.01
CA ALA A 240 20.76 -5.04 25.81
C ALA A 240 19.47 -4.21 25.89
N TYR A 241 18.81 -4.16 27.06
CA TYR A 241 17.58 -3.37 27.22
C TYR A 241 17.83 -1.87 27.07
N TRP A 242 18.97 -1.37 27.56
CA TRP A 242 19.37 0.02 27.33
C TRP A 242 19.70 0.33 25.88
N TYR A 243 20.35 -0.61 25.17
CA TYR A 243 20.60 -0.45 23.74
C TYR A 243 19.29 -0.32 22.96
N TYR A 244 18.38 -1.26 23.14
CA TYR A 244 17.11 -1.25 22.42
C TYR A 244 16.18 -0.12 22.86
N LEU A 245 16.23 0.31 24.12
CA LEU A 245 15.56 1.55 24.56
C LEU A 245 16.10 2.77 23.79
N GLY A 246 17.43 2.91 23.71
CA GLY A 246 18.07 3.99 22.96
C GLY A 246 17.71 3.95 21.47
N LEU A 247 17.71 2.77 20.85
CA LEU A 247 17.35 2.58 19.45
C LEU A 247 15.87 2.94 19.20
N ALA A 248 14.98 2.50 20.09
CA ALA A 248 13.56 2.81 19.98
C ALA A 248 13.29 4.31 20.18
N GLN A 249 13.97 4.95 21.14
CA GLN A 249 13.87 6.39 21.36
C GLN A 249 14.39 7.19 20.17
N TYR A 250 15.50 6.76 19.56
CA TYR A 250 16.01 7.37 18.33
C TYR A 250 14.99 7.29 17.19
N ARG A 251 14.45 6.09 16.92
CA ARG A 251 13.43 5.89 15.86
C ARG A 251 12.11 6.62 16.17
N ALA A 252 11.78 6.84 17.44
CA ALA A 252 10.65 7.66 17.87
C ALA A 252 10.92 9.19 17.84
N GLY A 253 12.12 9.64 17.43
CA GLY A 253 12.52 11.05 17.42
C GLY A 253 12.86 11.64 18.80
N GLN A 254 12.94 10.82 19.85
CA GLN A 254 13.30 11.23 21.22
C GLN A 254 14.82 11.29 21.41
N LEU A 255 15.49 12.13 20.61
CA LEU A 255 16.95 12.12 20.43
C LEU A 255 17.72 12.31 21.76
N ASN A 256 17.30 13.23 22.64
CA ASN A 256 17.95 13.46 23.93
C ASN A 256 17.81 12.26 24.90
N SER A 257 16.63 11.63 24.91
CA SER A 257 16.40 10.42 25.68
C SER A 257 17.27 9.27 25.16
N ALA A 258 17.41 9.14 23.84
CA ALA A 258 18.27 8.14 23.21
C ALA A 258 19.73 8.26 23.69
N LEU A 259 20.31 9.48 23.69
CA LEU A 259 21.66 9.71 24.22
C LEU A 259 21.81 9.32 25.69
N SER A 260 20.77 9.56 26.50
CA SER A 260 20.76 9.20 27.92
C SER A 260 20.73 7.68 28.13
N SER A 261 19.92 6.97 27.34
CA SER A 261 19.84 5.50 27.35
C SER A 261 21.14 4.86 26.86
N ILE A 262 21.74 5.38 25.79
CA ILE A 262 23.05 4.95 25.29
C ILE A 262 24.11 5.09 26.38
N SER A 263 24.16 6.26 27.04
CA SER A 263 25.11 6.53 28.13
C SER A 263 24.90 5.62 29.34
N SER A 264 23.67 5.15 29.56
CA SER A 264 23.35 4.20 30.63
C SER A 264 23.78 2.78 30.26
N GLY A 265 23.51 2.35 29.02
CA GLY A 265 23.93 1.04 28.51
C GLY A 265 25.44 0.84 28.49
N LEU A 266 26.20 1.87 28.07
CA LEU A 266 27.68 1.84 28.06
C LEU A 266 28.32 1.71 29.46
N LYS A 267 27.57 1.96 30.54
CA LYS A 267 28.05 1.76 31.93
C LYS A 267 27.85 0.33 32.43
N MET A 268 27.08 -0.49 31.71
CA MET A 268 26.71 -1.82 32.16
C MET A 268 27.85 -2.82 31.97
N LYS A 269 27.99 -3.75 32.93
CA LYS A 269 29.01 -4.80 32.90
C LYS A 269 28.52 -5.99 32.05
N SER A 270 28.58 -5.83 30.73
CA SER A 270 28.29 -6.88 29.74
C SER A 270 28.93 -6.47 28.41
N ASP A 271 29.28 -7.44 27.57
CA ASP A 271 29.88 -7.19 26.25
C ASP A 271 28.85 -7.25 25.11
N TYR A 272 27.56 -7.46 25.43
CA TYR A 272 26.49 -7.54 24.44
C TYR A 272 25.35 -6.53 24.71
N PRO A 273 24.94 -5.74 23.70
CA PRO A 273 25.64 -5.48 22.44
C PRO A 273 27.00 -4.81 22.67
N ASP A 274 27.92 -4.97 21.72
CA ASP A 274 29.24 -4.37 21.80
C ASP A 274 29.19 -2.82 21.87
N ASP A 275 30.29 -2.20 22.33
CA ASP A 275 30.40 -0.74 22.40
C ASP A 275 30.20 -0.08 21.02
N THR A 276 30.62 -0.74 19.94
CA THR A 276 30.53 -0.24 18.56
C THR A 276 29.07 0.02 18.15
N SER A 277 28.14 -0.86 18.55
CA SER A 277 26.71 -0.71 18.30
C SER A 277 26.14 0.53 19.00
N PHE A 278 26.56 0.80 20.24
CA PHE A 278 26.21 2.02 20.96
C PHE A 278 26.82 3.27 20.32
N PHE A 279 28.08 3.21 19.88
CA PHE A 279 28.73 4.34 19.22
C PHE A 279 28.08 4.67 17.87
N LEU A 280 27.72 3.66 17.09
CA LEU A 280 27.03 3.86 15.83
C LEU A 280 25.66 4.52 16.05
N LEU A 281 24.88 4.00 17.00
CA LEU A 281 23.60 4.60 17.36
C LEU A 281 23.77 6.03 17.89
N LYS A 282 24.82 6.30 18.68
CA LYS A 282 25.15 7.65 19.14
C LYS A 282 25.45 8.59 17.98
N ALA A 283 26.22 8.14 17.00
CA ALA A 283 26.56 8.92 15.81
C ALA A 283 25.30 9.24 14.99
N ASP A 284 24.41 8.27 14.79
CA ASP A 284 23.11 8.47 14.14
C ASP A 284 22.25 9.51 14.87
N VAL A 285 22.16 9.42 16.20
CA VAL A 285 21.44 10.40 17.02
C VAL A 285 22.05 11.80 16.91
N LEU A 286 23.39 11.91 16.96
CA LEU A 286 24.10 13.19 16.85
C LEU A 286 23.93 13.81 15.46
N ARG A 287 23.96 13.00 14.39
CA ARG A 287 23.68 13.44 13.02
C ARG A 287 22.27 14.04 12.93
N ASP A 288 21.26 13.34 13.44
CA ASP A 288 19.87 13.80 13.37
C ASP A 288 19.60 15.01 14.29
N MET A 289 20.45 15.25 15.29
CA MET A 289 20.49 16.51 16.06
C MET A 289 21.21 17.66 15.32
N GLY A 290 21.82 17.42 14.16
CA GLY A 290 22.63 18.40 13.43
C GLY A 290 24.04 18.62 14.01
N ARG A 291 24.50 17.78 14.95
CA ARG A 291 25.84 17.83 15.57
C ARG A 291 26.83 17.05 14.70
N TYR A 292 27.03 17.53 13.48
CA TYR A 292 27.72 16.80 12.41
C TYR A 292 29.20 16.54 12.71
N GLU A 293 29.90 17.45 13.38
CA GLU A 293 31.32 17.27 13.71
C GLU A 293 31.52 16.11 14.69
N GLU A 294 30.67 16.03 15.71
CA GLU A 294 30.73 14.95 16.72
C GLU A 294 30.29 13.61 16.11
N ALA A 295 29.27 13.61 15.25
CA ALA A 295 28.84 12.41 14.54
C ALA A 295 29.95 11.90 13.60
N SER A 296 30.57 12.79 12.83
CA SER A 296 31.66 12.47 11.91
C SER A 296 32.85 11.86 12.63
N TYR A 297 33.27 12.44 13.77
CA TYR A 297 34.37 11.91 14.57
C TYR A 297 34.13 10.45 15.00
N ILE A 298 32.90 10.11 15.39
CA ILE A 298 32.56 8.74 15.75
C ILE A 298 32.55 7.83 14.51
N TYR A 299 31.90 8.23 13.42
CA TYR A 299 31.87 7.41 12.20
C TYR A 299 33.27 7.14 11.64
N GLU A 300 34.16 8.15 11.63
CA GLU A 300 35.55 7.99 11.22
C GLU A 300 36.30 6.97 12.07
N GLY A 301 36.08 6.98 13.40
CA GLY A 301 36.64 5.99 14.30
C GLY A 301 36.13 4.56 14.05
N LEU A 302 34.96 4.41 13.43
CA LEU A 302 34.35 3.12 13.07
C LEU A 302 34.70 2.65 11.64
N ILE A 303 35.33 3.50 10.83
CA ILE A 303 35.76 3.17 9.47
C ILE A 303 37.19 2.63 9.52
N PRO A 304 37.48 1.48 8.87
CA PRO A 304 38.84 1.01 8.79
C PRO A 304 39.74 1.96 7.99
N VAL A 305 40.69 2.60 8.68
CA VAL A 305 41.87 3.22 8.10
C VAL A 305 43.03 2.25 8.35
N ASP A 306 43.90 2.02 7.35
CA ASP A 306 44.97 0.99 7.38
C ASP A 306 45.67 0.79 8.75
N GLU A 307 45.76 -0.49 9.15
CA GLU A 307 46.53 -1.18 10.22
C GLU A 307 46.80 -0.55 11.61
N LYS A 308 46.36 0.67 11.93
CA LYS A 308 46.55 1.25 13.29
C LYS A 308 45.26 1.85 13.83
N GLN A 309 44.34 1.00 14.27
CA GLN A 309 43.05 1.44 14.82
C GLN A 309 43.05 1.62 16.36
N PRO A 310 42.38 2.66 16.89
CA PRO A 310 42.06 2.79 18.31
C PRO A 310 40.77 2.04 18.73
N ILE A 311 39.95 1.56 17.79
CA ILE A 311 38.70 0.81 18.05
C ILE A 311 38.82 -0.57 17.36
N PRO A 312 38.50 -1.70 18.03
CA PRO A 312 38.63 -3.04 17.42
C PRO A 312 37.68 -3.27 16.22
N VAL A 313 38.26 -3.81 15.14
CA VAL A 313 37.66 -4.35 13.90
C VAL A 313 36.14 -4.19 13.76
N SER A 314 35.72 -3.17 13.01
CA SER A 314 34.33 -3.06 12.54
C SER A 314 34.00 -4.23 11.61
N SER A 315 32.84 -4.89 11.79
CA SER A 315 32.34 -5.80 10.74
C SER A 315 32.08 -5.01 9.45
N PRO A 316 32.14 -5.64 8.25
CA PRO A 316 31.85 -4.95 6.99
C PRO A 316 30.51 -4.21 7.00
N ARG A 317 29.51 -4.78 7.68
CA ARG A 317 28.19 -4.14 7.87
C ARG A 317 28.25 -2.88 8.74
N MET A 318 29.07 -2.85 9.79
CA MET A 318 29.25 -1.65 10.62
C MET A 318 30.00 -0.55 9.87
N ALA A 319 31.06 -0.91 9.14
CA ALA A 319 31.78 0.02 8.27
C ALA A 319 30.84 0.61 7.20
N ALA A 320 29.98 -0.22 6.60
CA ALA A 320 28.98 0.24 5.64
C ALA A 320 28.03 1.29 6.25
N LYS A 321 27.52 1.04 7.47
CA LYS A 321 26.66 2.00 8.18
C LYS A 321 27.39 3.30 8.52
N ALA A 322 28.65 3.24 8.93
CA ALA A 322 29.45 4.43 9.21
C ALA A 322 29.70 5.26 7.94
N TYR A 323 30.07 4.62 6.83
CA TYR A 323 30.16 5.28 5.53
C TYR A 323 28.82 5.88 5.09
N PHE A 324 27.71 5.16 5.27
CA PHE A 324 26.38 5.68 4.96
C PHE A 324 26.05 6.93 5.79
N GLY A 325 26.35 6.91 7.09
CA GLY A 325 26.19 8.06 7.99
C GLY A 325 27.01 9.29 7.55
N MET A 326 28.26 9.09 7.13
CA MET A 326 29.08 10.16 6.55
C MET A 326 28.49 10.71 5.24
N GLY A 327 27.91 9.83 4.42
CA GLY A 327 27.18 10.21 3.21
C GLY A 327 25.97 11.09 3.52
N GLU A 328 25.15 10.71 4.50
CA GLU A 328 24.00 11.49 4.96
C GLU A 328 24.41 12.87 5.50
N ILE A 329 25.51 12.96 6.25
CA ILE A 329 26.06 14.25 6.72
C ILE A 329 26.45 15.12 5.51
N CYS A 330 27.21 14.57 4.57
CA CYS A 330 27.63 15.30 3.36
C CYS A 330 26.41 15.77 2.55
N ARG A 331 25.38 14.93 2.41
CA ARG A 331 24.13 15.27 1.74
C ARG A 331 23.40 16.41 2.46
N ALA A 332 23.25 16.34 3.78
CA ALA A 332 22.61 17.38 4.58
C ALA A 332 23.36 18.73 4.51
N GLN A 333 24.68 18.68 4.36
CA GLN A 333 25.54 19.84 4.12
C GLN A 333 25.61 20.28 2.65
N LYS A 334 24.79 19.70 1.77
CA LYS A 334 24.73 19.96 0.32
C LYS A 334 26.03 19.66 -0.44
N ASN A 335 26.89 18.81 0.13
CA ASN A 335 28.11 18.31 -0.50
C ASN A 335 27.84 16.96 -1.19
N TYR A 336 27.11 17.02 -2.30
CA TYR A 336 26.60 15.84 -3.00
C TYR A 336 27.68 14.93 -3.60
N ASP A 337 28.81 15.47 -4.02
CA ASP A 337 29.92 14.68 -4.58
C ASP A 337 30.59 13.81 -3.50
N LYS A 338 30.85 14.38 -2.31
CA LYS A 338 31.33 13.59 -1.18
C LYS A 338 30.29 12.60 -0.67
N ALA A 339 29.01 12.99 -0.65
CA ALA A 339 27.93 12.08 -0.29
C ALA A 339 27.92 10.84 -1.19
N LEU A 340 28.04 11.03 -2.51
CA LEU A 340 28.12 9.96 -3.50
C LEU A 340 29.33 9.05 -3.26
N GLU A 341 30.51 9.62 -2.97
CA GLU A 341 31.71 8.85 -2.66
C GLU A 341 31.48 7.93 -1.44
N TYR A 342 30.93 8.48 -0.35
CA TYR A 342 30.65 7.73 0.85
C TYR A 342 29.57 6.67 0.66
N TYR A 343 28.49 6.96 -0.06
CA TYR A 343 27.48 5.93 -0.38
C TYR A 343 28.05 4.80 -1.23
N LYS A 344 28.93 5.08 -2.20
CA LYS A 344 29.61 4.03 -2.98
C LYS A 344 30.54 3.17 -2.10
N LYS A 345 31.24 3.79 -1.14
CA LYS A 345 32.04 3.05 -0.15
C LYS A 345 31.16 2.17 0.74
N ALA A 346 30.02 2.69 1.20
CA ALA A 346 29.03 1.91 1.95
C ALA A 346 28.53 0.72 1.13
N GLN A 347 28.08 0.97 -0.11
CA GLN A 347 27.55 -0.04 -1.04
C GLN A 347 28.53 -1.18 -1.30
N LYS A 348 29.82 -0.85 -1.47
CA LYS A 348 30.89 -1.84 -1.68
C LYS A 348 31.06 -2.78 -0.48
N GLN A 349 30.74 -2.33 0.73
CA GLN A 349 30.86 -3.11 1.96
C GLN A 349 29.56 -3.88 2.28
N SER A 350 28.39 -3.25 2.15
CA SER A 350 27.05 -3.81 2.40
C SER A 350 25.95 -2.79 2.02
N MET A 351 24.71 -2.95 2.49
CA MET A 351 23.61 -1.95 2.37
C MET A 351 23.26 -1.56 0.93
N GLU A 352 23.21 -2.54 0.02
CA GLU A 352 22.99 -2.29 -1.42
C GLU A 352 21.69 -1.52 -1.69
N ILE A 353 20.60 -1.88 -1.01
CA ILE A 353 19.27 -1.30 -1.23
C ILE A 353 19.24 0.16 -0.76
N GLU A 354 19.67 0.43 0.47
CA GLU A 354 19.66 1.77 1.07
C GLU A 354 20.59 2.72 0.34
N THR A 355 21.80 2.26 -0.02
CA THR A 355 22.77 3.07 -0.75
C THR A 355 22.32 3.35 -2.19
N ARG A 356 21.76 2.36 -2.90
CA ARG A 356 21.17 2.56 -4.23
C ARG A 356 20.09 3.65 -4.20
N ARG A 357 19.21 3.64 -3.19
CA ARG A 357 18.21 4.69 -3.00
C ARG A 357 18.82 6.06 -2.77
N ALA A 358 19.74 6.16 -1.82
CA ALA A 358 20.41 7.42 -1.49
C ALA A 358 21.14 8.02 -2.71
N ILE A 359 21.90 7.19 -3.43
CA ILE A 359 22.60 7.57 -4.67
C ILE A 359 21.61 8.06 -5.73
N ASN A 360 20.50 7.34 -5.94
CA ASN A 360 19.50 7.70 -6.95
C ASN A 360 18.78 9.03 -6.67
N ARG A 361 18.73 9.45 -5.40
CA ARG A 361 18.11 10.71 -4.95
C ARG A 361 19.07 11.91 -4.99
N LEU A 362 20.38 11.71 -4.98
CA LEU A 362 21.36 12.82 -4.95
C LEU A 362 21.21 13.83 -6.09
N PRO A 363 21.05 13.42 -7.38
CA PRO A 363 20.83 14.38 -8.46
C PRO A 363 19.56 15.21 -8.25
N VAL A 364 18.52 14.61 -7.68
CA VAL A 364 17.24 15.27 -7.41
C VAL A 364 17.41 16.31 -6.30
N TYR A 365 18.06 15.97 -5.18
CA TYR A 365 18.34 16.94 -4.11
C TYR A 365 19.12 18.16 -4.61
N LYS A 366 20.11 17.93 -5.49
CA LYS A 366 20.86 19.01 -6.12
C LYS A 366 19.97 19.94 -6.94
N THR A 367 19.03 19.39 -7.71
CA THR A 367 18.08 20.18 -8.52
C THR A 367 17.05 20.90 -7.64
N VAL A 368 16.50 20.21 -6.63
CA VAL A 368 15.56 20.77 -5.64
C VAL A 368 16.16 22.00 -4.97
N ASP A 369 17.42 21.93 -4.51
CA ASP A 369 18.10 23.07 -3.90
C ASP A 369 18.16 24.30 -4.81
N ILE A 370 18.36 24.11 -6.12
CA ILE A 370 18.45 25.20 -7.09
C ILE A 370 17.06 25.81 -7.30
N VAL A 371 16.03 24.98 -7.44
CA VAL A 371 14.63 25.41 -7.60
C VAL A 371 14.11 26.10 -6.34
N GLU A 372 14.31 25.52 -5.15
CA GLU A 372 13.94 26.18 -3.89
C GLU A 372 14.57 27.58 -3.76
N ASN A 373 15.82 27.76 -4.16
CA ASN A 373 16.49 29.06 -4.14
C ASN A 373 15.90 30.07 -5.14
N TYR A 374 15.32 29.61 -6.24
CA TYR A 374 14.52 30.44 -7.13
C TYR A 374 13.22 30.89 -6.42
N PHE A 375 12.47 29.93 -5.87
CA PHE A 375 11.20 30.21 -5.19
C PHE A 375 11.36 31.10 -3.95
N LYS A 376 12.43 30.95 -3.17
CA LYS A 376 12.74 31.79 -2.00
C LYS A 376 12.90 33.27 -2.33
N LYS A 377 13.23 33.62 -3.58
CA LYS A 377 13.37 35.01 -4.05
C LYS A 377 12.04 35.62 -4.49
N LEU A 378 10.98 34.82 -4.62
CA LEU A 378 9.67 35.26 -5.05
C LEU A 378 8.84 35.76 -3.86
N TYR A 379 8.25 36.94 -4.02
CA TYR A 379 7.19 37.41 -3.14
C TYR A 379 5.87 36.70 -3.50
N ALA A 380 5.02 36.44 -2.50
CA ALA A 380 3.74 35.76 -2.67
C ALA A 380 2.90 36.34 -3.82
N GLY A 381 2.37 35.45 -4.67
CA GLY A 381 1.53 35.82 -5.82
C GLY A 381 2.27 36.38 -7.04
N ARG A 382 3.61 36.44 -7.04
CA ARG A 382 4.41 36.88 -8.19
C ARG A 382 5.04 35.76 -9.02
N PHE A 383 4.73 34.50 -8.70
CA PHE A 383 5.13 33.40 -9.58
C PHE A 383 4.57 33.64 -10.98
N ASN A 384 5.41 33.42 -12.00
CA ASN A 384 5.04 33.54 -13.39
C ASN A 384 5.61 32.32 -14.10
N GLY A 385 4.70 31.48 -14.61
CA GLY A 385 5.06 30.21 -15.23
C GLY A 385 6.02 30.35 -16.41
N ASP A 386 5.77 31.32 -17.31
CA ASP A 386 6.61 31.54 -18.49
C ASP A 386 8.06 31.89 -18.11
N LYS A 387 8.22 32.78 -17.12
CA LYS A 387 9.54 33.14 -16.58
C LYS A 387 10.22 31.99 -15.84
N PHE A 388 9.44 31.12 -15.21
CA PHE A 388 9.98 29.93 -14.57
C PHE A 388 10.51 28.95 -15.63
N VAL A 389 9.75 28.71 -16.70
CA VAL A 389 10.19 27.87 -17.83
C VAL A 389 11.47 28.41 -18.46
N GLU A 390 11.51 29.70 -18.79
CA GLU A 390 12.70 30.37 -19.32
C GLU A 390 13.91 30.16 -18.41
N TRP A 391 13.76 30.45 -17.11
CA TRP A 391 14.81 30.27 -16.12
C TRP A 391 15.28 28.82 -15.98
N THR A 392 14.37 27.83 -16.00
CA THR A 392 14.74 26.41 -15.94
C THR A 392 15.56 25.99 -17.17
N GLY A 393 15.21 26.49 -18.36
CA GLY A 393 15.96 26.28 -19.60
C GLY A 393 17.36 26.86 -19.54
N GLU A 394 17.52 28.09 -19.05
CA GLU A 394 18.82 28.73 -18.86
C GLU A 394 19.73 27.98 -17.87
N ASN A 395 19.13 27.29 -16.89
CA ASN A 395 19.85 26.53 -15.87
C ASN A 395 19.97 25.03 -16.20
N ASN A 396 19.51 24.59 -17.39
CA ASN A 396 19.51 23.19 -17.83
C ASN A 396 18.81 22.26 -16.82
N ILE A 397 17.67 22.70 -16.29
CA ILE A 397 16.82 21.98 -15.34
C ILE A 397 15.58 21.49 -16.10
N ASP A 398 15.36 20.16 -16.13
CA ASP A 398 14.16 19.57 -16.71
C ASP A 398 13.12 19.32 -15.61
N VAL A 399 12.07 20.13 -15.61
CA VAL A 399 10.94 20.03 -14.68
C VAL A 399 9.62 20.19 -15.43
N ALA A 400 8.55 19.62 -14.86
CA ALA A 400 7.18 20.05 -15.17
C ALA A 400 6.67 20.90 -14.01
N TYR A 401 5.68 21.77 -14.26
CA TYR A 401 5.04 22.52 -13.20
C TYR A 401 3.56 22.74 -13.45
N LYS A 402 2.82 22.97 -12.37
CA LYS A 402 1.42 23.41 -12.38
C LYS A 402 1.24 24.58 -11.43
N ASP A 403 0.77 25.70 -11.95
CA ASP A 403 0.41 26.89 -11.16
C ASP A 403 -1.09 26.89 -10.86
N VAL A 404 -1.44 27.07 -9.60
CA VAL A 404 -2.80 26.97 -9.09
C VAL A 404 -3.09 28.18 -8.24
N SER A 405 -4.05 28.99 -8.69
CA SER A 405 -4.60 30.06 -7.86
C SER A 405 -5.47 29.43 -6.77
N ALA A 406 -5.21 29.77 -5.51
CA ALA A 406 -5.93 29.27 -4.34
C ALA A 406 -6.56 30.44 -3.58
N ASN A 407 -7.61 30.18 -2.81
CA ASN A 407 -8.14 31.16 -1.87
C ASN A 407 -8.74 30.47 -0.64
N ALA A 408 -7.90 29.76 0.11
CA ALA A 408 -8.31 29.02 1.31
C ALA A 408 -7.36 29.35 2.46
N ASN A 409 -7.90 29.82 3.59
CA ASN A 409 -7.17 30.07 4.84
C ASN A 409 -5.84 30.85 4.66
N GLY A 410 -5.83 31.88 3.82
CA GLY A 410 -4.62 32.71 3.59
C GLY A 410 -3.61 32.12 2.60
N ILE A 411 -3.88 30.92 2.05
CA ILE A 411 -3.16 30.37 0.91
C ILE A 411 -3.75 30.94 -0.38
N ASN A 412 -2.94 31.74 -1.08
CA ASN A 412 -3.36 32.41 -2.31
C ASN A 412 -2.84 31.75 -3.59
N ARG A 413 -1.83 30.88 -3.47
CA ARG A 413 -1.21 30.20 -4.61
C ARG A 413 -0.51 28.93 -4.16
N VAL A 414 -0.64 27.90 -4.98
CA VAL A 414 0.09 26.64 -4.88
C VAL A 414 0.77 26.39 -6.22
N VAL A 415 2.04 25.98 -6.20
CA VAL A 415 2.79 25.59 -7.40
C VAL A 415 3.35 24.20 -7.17
N PHE A 416 3.03 23.29 -8.09
CA PHE A 416 3.61 21.95 -8.14
C PHE A 416 4.81 21.98 -9.06
N VAL A 417 5.91 21.37 -8.66
CA VAL A 417 7.09 21.18 -9.49
C VAL A 417 7.46 19.70 -9.47
N ASP A 418 7.53 19.09 -10.65
CA ASP A 418 7.91 17.69 -10.82
C ASP A 418 9.33 17.59 -11.39
N TYR A 419 10.19 16.85 -10.70
CA TYR A 419 11.61 16.70 -11.04
C TYR A 419 11.85 15.42 -11.84
N LYS A 420 12.40 15.57 -13.05
CA LYS A 420 12.73 14.46 -13.95
C LYS A 420 14.20 14.04 -13.81
N SER A 421 14.50 12.74 -13.88
CA SER A 421 15.87 12.23 -13.90
C SER A 421 15.97 10.91 -14.68
N GLU A 422 16.81 10.87 -15.72
CA GLU A 422 17.27 9.66 -16.43
C GLU A 422 16.19 8.56 -16.55
N SER A 423 15.06 8.90 -17.17
CA SER A 423 13.92 8.02 -17.52
C SER A 423 12.90 7.62 -16.43
N LEU A 424 12.96 8.17 -15.20
CA LEU A 424 11.87 8.04 -14.21
C LEU A 424 11.62 9.38 -13.49
N MET A 425 10.36 9.72 -13.24
CA MET A 425 10.01 10.83 -12.33
C MET A 425 10.34 10.39 -10.90
N LYS A 426 11.07 11.24 -10.18
CA LYS A 426 11.68 10.83 -8.90
C LYS A 426 11.17 11.64 -7.71
N ALA A 427 10.76 12.89 -7.92
CA ALA A 427 10.26 13.72 -6.84
C ALA A 427 9.32 14.83 -7.31
N HIS A 428 8.51 15.29 -6.36
CA HIS A 428 7.46 16.29 -6.52
C HIS A 428 7.59 17.26 -5.38
N GLU A 429 7.35 18.52 -5.65
CA GLU A 429 7.39 19.53 -4.62
C GLU A 429 6.21 20.47 -4.73
N ILE A 430 5.55 20.65 -3.60
CA ILE A 430 4.43 21.56 -3.45
C ILE A 430 4.98 22.82 -2.81
N PHE A 431 4.96 23.93 -3.52
CA PHE A 431 5.23 25.26 -2.99
C PHE A 431 3.90 25.97 -2.72
N TRP A 432 3.74 26.60 -1.56
CA TRP A 432 2.58 27.44 -1.28
C TRP A 432 2.97 28.69 -0.50
N TRP A 433 2.15 29.73 -0.63
CA TRP A 433 2.32 30.96 0.12
C TRP A 433 1.15 31.15 1.05
N GLU A 434 1.43 31.08 2.35
CA GLU A 434 0.48 31.36 3.40
C GLU A 434 0.87 32.71 4.04
N GLU A 435 -0.05 33.68 3.99
CA GLU A 435 0.18 35.03 4.54
C GLU A 435 1.49 35.69 4.06
N GLY A 436 1.88 35.42 2.81
CA GLY A 436 3.10 35.99 2.23
C GLY A 436 4.38 35.16 2.42
N LYS A 437 4.36 34.16 3.31
CA LYS A 437 5.52 33.30 3.58
C LYS A 437 5.49 32.07 2.69
N MET A 438 6.58 31.84 1.97
CA MET A 438 6.75 30.63 1.16
C MET A 438 7.01 29.44 2.08
N LYS A 439 6.26 28.37 1.86
CA LYS A 439 6.45 27.05 2.43
C LYS A 439 6.55 26.04 1.30
N HIS A 440 7.19 24.92 1.56
CA HIS A 440 7.34 23.87 0.57
C HIS A 440 7.39 22.49 1.24
N GLN A 441 7.06 21.46 0.46
CA GLN A 441 7.15 20.07 0.88
C GLN A 441 7.57 19.23 -0.32
N LEU A 442 8.70 18.53 -0.16
CA LEU A 442 9.25 17.59 -1.14
C LEU A 442 8.72 16.18 -0.86
N PHE A 443 8.43 15.46 -1.93
CA PHE A 443 7.90 14.10 -1.94
C PHE A 443 8.71 13.28 -2.93
N PHE A 444 9.14 12.07 -2.57
CA PHE A 444 9.74 11.14 -3.53
C PHE A 444 8.68 10.16 -4.03
N SER A 445 8.66 9.90 -5.34
CA SER A 445 7.62 9.07 -5.97
C SER A 445 7.57 7.64 -5.41
N ASN A 446 8.70 7.13 -4.90
CA ASN A 446 8.80 5.80 -4.28
C ASN A 446 8.39 5.75 -2.80
N GLU A 447 8.05 6.88 -2.20
CA GLU A 447 7.52 6.97 -0.83
C GLU A 447 5.99 7.03 -0.81
N PHE A 448 5.37 7.12 -1.99
CA PHE A 448 3.93 6.96 -2.14
C PHE A 448 3.63 5.58 -2.69
N PRO A 449 2.62 4.92 -2.15
CA PRO A 449 2.15 3.69 -2.74
C PRO A 449 1.45 3.97 -4.07
N THR A 450 1.62 3.02 -4.98
CA THR A 450 1.45 3.12 -6.43
C THR A 450 2.65 3.77 -7.10
N GLU A 451 3.23 3.03 -8.05
CA GLU A 451 4.13 3.58 -9.08
C GLU A 451 3.46 4.67 -9.94
N ALA A 452 2.25 5.12 -9.59
CA ALA A 452 1.35 5.90 -10.43
C ALA A 452 1.06 7.31 -9.86
N ALA A 453 1.03 7.51 -8.54
CA ALA A 453 0.58 8.80 -7.98
C ALA A 453 1.52 9.99 -8.31
N PHE A 454 2.75 9.69 -8.72
CA PHE A 454 3.81 10.68 -8.83
C PHE A 454 4.73 10.38 -10.02
N THR A 455 4.25 9.67 -11.04
CA THR A 455 4.92 9.60 -12.35
C THR A 455 4.43 10.69 -13.30
N SER A 456 3.84 11.75 -12.76
CA SER A 456 2.66 12.34 -13.38
C SER A 456 2.55 13.83 -13.13
N ALA A 457 2.23 14.59 -14.17
CA ALA A 457 1.95 16.02 -14.05
C ALA A 457 0.58 16.23 -13.37
N VAL A 458 0.53 17.10 -12.38
CA VAL A 458 -0.74 17.64 -11.85
C VAL A 458 -1.39 18.45 -12.97
N TYR A 459 -2.57 18.03 -13.43
CA TYR A 459 -3.25 18.73 -14.52
C TYR A 459 -4.50 19.49 -14.05
N ASP A 460 -5.11 19.11 -12.93
CA ASP A 460 -6.13 19.90 -12.24
C ASP A 460 -5.98 19.82 -10.72
N SER A 461 -6.42 20.85 -10.01
CA SER A 461 -6.39 20.89 -8.56
C SER A 461 -7.28 21.99 -8.00
N ARG A 462 -7.78 21.78 -6.78
CA ARG A 462 -8.64 22.74 -6.09
C ARG A 462 -8.29 22.82 -4.62
N VAL A 463 -7.86 23.98 -4.17
CA VAL A 463 -7.63 24.26 -2.75
C VAL A 463 -8.89 24.85 -2.15
N VAL A 464 -9.43 24.20 -1.13
CA VAL A 464 -10.70 24.57 -0.49
C VAL A 464 -10.53 24.64 1.03
N LYS A 465 -11.54 25.21 1.68
CA LYS A 465 -11.73 25.06 3.11
C LYS A 465 -12.55 23.79 3.36
N GLY A 466 -11.98 22.84 4.10
CA GLY A 466 -12.61 21.58 4.45
C GLY A 466 -13.78 21.75 5.45
N PRO A 467 -14.54 20.67 5.70
CA PRO A 467 -15.73 20.69 6.57
C PRO A 467 -15.44 21.12 8.02
N ASP A 468 -14.26 20.78 8.53
CA ASP A 468 -13.76 21.15 9.86
C ASP A 468 -13.04 22.52 9.88
N GLY A 469 -12.99 23.19 8.72
CA GLY A 469 -12.31 24.46 8.52
C GLY A 469 -10.82 24.33 8.17
N SER A 470 -10.27 23.12 8.09
CA SER A 470 -8.90 22.86 7.63
C SER A 470 -8.70 23.31 6.17
N THR A 471 -7.45 23.49 5.76
CA THR A 471 -7.12 23.70 4.35
C THR A 471 -6.97 22.34 3.68
N GLU A 472 -7.75 22.10 2.65
CA GLU A 472 -7.72 20.86 1.88
C GLU A 472 -7.46 21.12 0.42
N MET A 473 -6.99 20.10 -0.27
CA MET A 473 -6.65 20.17 -1.67
C MET A 473 -7.03 18.88 -2.37
N GLY A 474 -7.96 19.00 -3.32
CA GLY A 474 -8.18 17.95 -4.31
C GLY A 474 -7.14 18.08 -5.41
N LEU A 475 -6.42 17.00 -5.73
CA LEU A 475 -5.46 16.95 -6.82
C LEU A 475 -5.89 15.91 -7.84
N VAL A 476 -5.78 16.27 -9.12
CA VAL A 476 -5.95 15.33 -10.23
C VAL A 476 -4.64 15.24 -10.98
N ILE A 477 -4.10 14.02 -10.99
CA ILE A 477 -2.79 13.67 -11.54
C ILE A 477 -2.96 12.71 -12.71
N GLU A 478 -2.09 12.81 -13.71
CA GLU A 478 -2.13 11.99 -14.92
C GLU A 478 -1.21 10.77 -14.82
N THR A 479 -1.75 9.60 -14.49
CA THR A 479 -0.96 8.38 -14.19
C THR A 479 -0.40 7.62 -15.39
N SER A 480 -0.53 8.15 -16.61
CA SER A 480 0.12 7.60 -17.80
C SER A 480 1.65 7.55 -17.63
N TYR A 481 2.24 6.35 -17.70
CA TYR A 481 3.69 6.16 -17.63
C TYR A 481 4.39 6.66 -18.91
N ILE A 482 5.67 7.04 -18.81
CA ILE A 482 6.50 7.47 -19.93
C ILE A 482 6.44 6.43 -21.07
N GLY A 483 5.76 6.79 -22.17
CA GLY A 483 5.59 5.96 -23.37
C GLY A 483 4.16 5.43 -23.58
N ASN A 484 3.28 5.56 -22.59
CA ASN A 484 1.85 5.29 -22.74
C ASN A 484 1.11 6.62 -22.93
N LEU A 485 0.34 6.76 -24.01
CA LEU A 485 -0.35 8.01 -24.38
C LEU A 485 -1.81 8.06 -23.90
N THR A 486 -2.28 7.01 -23.25
CA THR A 486 -3.66 6.91 -22.74
C THR A 486 -3.81 7.73 -21.45
N PRO A 487 -4.69 8.76 -21.42
CA PRO A 487 -4.99 9.51 -20.21
C PRO A 487 -5.55 8.60 -19.10
N ARG A 488 -5.06 8.79 -17.87
CA ARG A 488 -5.46 8.03 -16.67
C ARG A 488 -5.51 8.96 -15.46
N PRO A 489 -6.57 9.78 -15.34
CA PRO A 489 -6.70 10.69 -14.22
C PRO A 489 -6.84 9.91 -12.91
N TYR A 490 -6.14 10.37 -11.89
CA TYR A 490 -6.21 9.82 -10.54
C TYR A 490 -6.39 10.97 -9.56
N TYR A 491 -7.39 10.84 -8.69
CA TYR A 491 -7.76 11.90 -7.75
C TYR A 491 -7.18 11.59 -6.36
N ILE A 492 -6.62 12.57 -5.68
CA ILE A 492 -6.24 12.45 -4.27
C ILE A 492 -6.74 13.66 -3.47
N LEU A 493 -7.14 13.41 -2.23
CA LEU A 493 -7.48 14.44 -1.25
C LEU A 493 -6.32 14.60 -0.28
N LEU A 494 -5.78 15.81 -0.18
CA LEU A 494 -4.78 16.20 0.81
C LEU A 494 -5.37 17.19 1.82
N ARG A 495 -4.87 17.16 3.06
CA ARG A 495 -5.16 18.14 4.11
C ARG A 495 -3.86 18.69 4.69
N LEU A 496 -3.81 20.01 4.88
CA LEU A 496 -2.68 20.67 5.49
C LEU A 496 -2.78 20.57 7.03
N VAL A 497 -1.84 19.86 7.65
CA VAL A 497 -1.76 19.66 9.10
C VAL A 497 -0.33 19.96 9.56
N ASN A 498 -0.17 20.92 10.47
CA ASN A 498 1.14 21.32 11.01
C ASN A 498 2.18 21.62 9.92
N ASP A 499 1.79 22.45 8.94
CA ASP A 499 2.62 22.83 7.78
C ASP A 499 3.04 21.66 6.86
N ARG A 500 2.33 20.54 6.93
CA ARG A 500 2.51 19.42 6.00
C ARG A 500 1.19 18.99 5.36
N TRP A 501 1.18 18.90 4.05
CA TRP A 501 0.15 18.22 3.28
C TRP A 501 0.22 16.73 3.57
N ARG A 502 -0.90 16.19 4.05
CA ARG A 502 -1.10 14.78 4.37
C ARG A 502 -2.22 14.21 3.50
N LEU A 503 -2.03 13.00 3.01
CA LEU A 503 -3.06 12.20 2.35
C LEU A 503 -4.22 11.95 3.31
N VAL A 504 -5.42 12.24 2.82
CA VAL A 504 -6.69 11.97 3.51
C VAL A 504 -7.41 10.84 2.79
N TRP A 505 -7.44 10.90 1.46
CA TRP A 505 -8.12 9.91 0.65
C TRP A 505 -7.47 9.73 -0.71
N ARG A 506 -7.53 8.50 -1.21
CA ARG A 506 -7.23 8.11 -2.58
C ARG A 506 -8.27 7.07 -3.02
N PRO A 507 -8.55 6.95 -4.32
CA PRO A 507 -9.55 6.01 -4.79
C PRO A 507 -9.07 4.57 -4.65
N PRO A 508 -9.99 3.64 -4.35
CA PRO A 508 -9.69 2.22 -4.38
C PRO A 508 -9.33 1.79 -5.81
N LEU A 509 -8.14 1.22 -5.98
CA LEU A 509 -7.54 0.99 -7.31
C LEU A 509 -8.43 0.18 -8.25
N TYR A 510 -9.16 -0.82 -7.75
CA TYR A 510 -10.02 -1.66 -8.57
C TYR A 510 -11.40 -1.08 -8.90
N GLN A 511 -11.87 -0.09 -8.15
CA GLN A 511 -13.11 0.62 -8.51
C GLN A 511 -12.82 1.89 -9.31
N TRP A 512 -11.54 2.27 -9.45
CA TRP A 512 -11.12 3.46 -10.15
C TRP A 512 -10.83 3.16 -11.63
N ARG A 513 -11.90 3.15 -12.43
CA ARG A 513 -11.78 3.00 -13.89
C ARG A 513 -11.37 4.33 -14.48
N SER A 514 -10.10 4.46 -14.85
CA SER A 514 -9.56 5.73 -15.38
C SER A 514 -8.95 5.62 -16.77
N SER A 515 -9.02 4.46 -17.44
CA SER A 515 -8.51 4.33 -18.80
C SER A 515 -9.19 5.31 -19.76
N HIS A 516 -8.37 6.00 -20.56
CA HIS A 516 -8.75 7.12 -21.43
C HIS A 516 -9.66 8.14 -20.74
N GLY A 517 -9.40 8.36 -19.44
CA GLY A 517 -10.36 9.03 -18.58
C GLY A 517 -10.25 10.54 -18.57
N GLU A 518 -11.36 11.18 -18.20
CA GLU A 518 -11.44 12.61 -17.88
C GLU A 518 -12.22 12.80 -16.58
N LEU A 519 -11.67 13.59 -15.66
CA LEU A 519 -12.32 13.93 -14.40
C LEU A 519 -12.79 15.39 -14.43
N ALA A 520 -14.07 15.60 -14.15
CA ALA A 520 -14.67 16.92 -14.03
C ALA A 520 -15.38 17.07 -12.69
N PHE A 521 -15.01 18.07 -11.91
CA PHE A 521 -15.71 18.41 -10.67
C PHE A 521 -16.98 19.22 -10.92
N ASP A 522 -17.93 19.05 -10.02
CA ASP A 522 -19.18 19.80 -10.03
C ASP A 522 -18.95 21.17 -9.37
N GLY A 523 -18.95 22.23 -10.18
CA GLY A 523 -18.80 23.60 -9.70
C GLY A 523 -17.34 23.97 -9.41
N GLN A 524 -17.10 24.74 -8.33
CA GLN A 524 -15.76 25.23 -7.93
C GLN A 524 -15.14 24.46 -6.75
N GLY A 525 -15.93 23.67 -6.03
CA GLY A 525 -15.50 22.90 -4.86
C GLY A 525 -14.90 21.54 -5.22
N ILE A 526 -14.75 20.67 -4.22
CA ILE A 526 -14.29 19.29 -4.40
C ILE A 526 -15.33 18.27 -3.91
N ASP A 527 -16.55 18.69 -3.64
CA ASP A 527 -17.55 17.86 -2.96
C ASP A 527 -18.09 16.73 -3.85
N ARG A 528 -18.07 16.93 -5.17
CA ARG A 528 -18.53 15.93 -6.15
C ARG A 528 -17.77 16.07 -7.45
N PHE A 529 -17.50 14.94 -8.10
CA PHE A 529 -16.93 14.90 -9.44
C PHE A 529 -17.44 13.70 -10.23
N THR A 530 -17.33 13.81 -11.55
CA THR A 530 -17.60 12.74 -12.50
C THR A 530 -16.30 12.29 -13.14
N LEU A 531 -16.04 10.99 -13.16
CA LEU A 531 -14.99 10.35 -13.93
C LEU A 531 -15.62 9.67 -15.14
N GLN A 532 -15.28 10.17 -16.32
CA GLN A 532 -15.57 9.48 -17.59
C GLN A 532 -14.36 8.62 -17.94
N SER A 533 -14.60 7.39 -18.37
CA SER A 533 -13.52 6.45 -18.73
C SER A 533 -14.02 5.45 -19.76
N ASP A 534 -13.17 4.52 -20.16
CA ASP A 534 -13.55 3.42 -21.03
C ASP A 534 -13.27 2.03 -20.44
N SER A 535 -13.63 0.99 -21.19
CA SER A 535 -13.52 -0.42 -20.80
C SER A 535 -12.12 -1.00 -20.93
N TRP A 536 -11.13 -0.22 -21.36
CA TRP A 536 -9.76 -0.68 -21.44
C TRP A 536 -9.24 -1.06 -20.05
N HIS A 537 -8.77 -2.30 -19.89
CA HIS A 537 -8.40 -2.92 -18.60
C HIS A 537 -9.53 -3.07 -17.58
N THR A 538 -10.80 -2.93 -17.97
CA THR A 538 -11.92 -3.25 -17.09
C THR A 538 -12.14 -4.76 -17.06
N ASP A 539 -12.16 -5.36 -15.87
CA ASP A 539 -12.48 -6.78 -15.68
C ASP A 539 -13.91 -6.97 -15.18
N ASP A 540 -14.86 -7.04 -16.13
CA ASP A 540 -16.29 -7.23 -15.86
C ASP A 540 -16.89 -8.45 -16.60
N ALA A 541 -16.02 -9.39 -17.00
CA ALA A 541 -16.32 -10.54 -17.85
C ALA A 541 -16.82 -10.22 -19.28
N LYS A 542 -16.98 -8.94 -19.66
CA LYS A 542 -17.46 -8.53 -21.00
C LYS A 542 -16.34 -8.09 -21.94
N GLY A 543 -15.18 -7.71 -21.41
CA GLY A 543 -14.01 -7.27 -22.18
C GLY A 543 -13.40 -8.31 -23.16
N ARG A 544 -13.95 -9.53 -23.21
CA ARG A 544 -13.55 -10.58 -24.17
C ARG A 544 -14.64 -11.00 -25.15
N ILE A 545 -15.76 -10.28 -25.18
CA ILE A 545 -16.81 -10.51 -26.18
C ILE A 545 -16.32 -10.02 -27.55
N PHE A 546 -15.86 -8.77 -27.61
CA PHE A 546 -15.21 -8.21 -28.79
C PHE A 546 -13.76 -7.85 -28.46
N ASN A 547 -12.93 -7.80 -29.50
CA ASN A 547 -11.54 -7.38 -29.39
C ASN A 547 -11.48 -5.86 -29.25
N GLU A 548 -11.25 -5.38 -28.03
CA GLU A 548 -10.94 -3.98 -27.76
C GLU A 548 -9.46 -3.75 -28.13
N SER A 549 -9.13 -2.59 -28.69
CA SER A 549 -7.73 -2.15 -28.90
C SER A 549 -7.66 -0.65 -28.60
N ASN A 550 -6.47 -0.03 -28.46
CA ASN A 550 -6.39 1.41 -28.17
C ASN A 550 -7.24 2.26 -29.14
N ASP A 551 -7.20 1.95 -30.45
CA ASP A 551 -8.02 2.61 -31.48
C ASP A 551 -9.35 1.86 -31.77
N GLY A 552 -9.57 0.75 -31.06
CA GLY A 552 -10.71 -0.15 -31.23
C GLY A 552 -11.94 0.32 -30.46
N PRO A 553 -13.03 -0.48 -30.48
CA PRO A 553 -14.25 -0.05 -29.85
C PRO A 553 -14.12 -0.19 -28.34
N HIS A 554 -14.59 0.81 -27.59
CA HIS A 554 -14.69 0.71 -26.14
C HIS A 554 -16.10 1.00 -25.64
N ARG A 555 -16.46 0.37 -24.53
CA ARG A 555 -17.60 0.83 -23.74
C ARG A 555 -17.12 1.99 -22.89
N HIS A 556 -17.94 3.02 -22.77
CA HIS A 556 -17.60 4.22 -22.01
C HIS A 556 -18.38 4.21 -20.71
N PHE A 557 -17.76 4.61 -19.60
CA PHE A 557 -18.35 4.65 -18.28
C PHE A 557 -18.44 6.08 -17.76
N ILE A 558 -19.43 6.31 -16.90
CA ILE A 558 -19.63 7.56 -16.18
C ILE A 558 -19.79 7.19 -14.71
N ASP A 559 -18.77 7.50 -13.91
CA ASP A 559 -18.72 7.25 -12.48
C ASP A 559 -18.85 8.57 -11.71
N THR A 560 -19.87 8.70 -10.88
CA THR A 560 -20.10 9.89 -10.05
C THR A 560 -19.68 9.61 -8.62
N TRP A 561 -18.71 10.39 -8.14
CA TRP A 561 -18.17 10.28 -6.79
C TRP A 561 -18.58 11.48 -5.96
N GLU A 562 -19.11 11.23 -4.78
CA GLU A 562 -19.54 12.26 -3.83
C GLU A 562 -18.80 12.11 -2.51
N ARG A 563 -18.42 13.25 -1.94
CA ARG A 563 -17.66 13.32 -0.70
C ARG A 563 -18.50 12.85 0.48
N ASP A 564 -17.91 11.98 1.30
CA ASP A 564 -18.44 11.52 2.59
C ASP A 564 -17.36 11.62 3.66
N GLY A 565 -17.36 12.74 4.39
CA GLY A 565 -16.35 13.09 5.39
C GLY A 565 -14.94 13.19 4.79
N ASP A 566 -14.06 12.30 5.25
CA ASP A 566 -12.66 12.16 4.81
C ASP A 566 -12.52 11.15 3.67
N SER A 567 -13.61 10.81 2.99
CA SER A 567 -13.63 9.85 1.89
C SER A 567 -14.54 10.28 0.73
N TYR A 568 -14.53 9.52 -0.36
CA TYR A 568 -15.49 9.65 -1.44
C TYR A 568 -16.17 8.30 -1.69
N LYS A 569 -17.47 8.35 -1.96
CA LYS A 569 -18.29 7.20 -2.33
C LYS A 569 -18.69 7.29 -3.78
N LEU A 570 -18.58 6.17 -4.49
CA LEU A 570 -19.21 6.00 -5.80
C LEU A 570 -20.72 5.93 -5.61
N ILE A 571 -21.43 7.00 -5.96
CA ILE A 571 -22.89 7.10 -5.76
C ILE A 571 -23.69 6.73 -7.01
N ASP A 572 -23.07 6.80 -8.18
CA ASP A 572 -23.65 6.36 -9.45
C ASP A 572 -22.56 5.83 -10.36
N SER A 573 -22.84 4.73 -11.05
CA SER A 573 -21.94 4.11 -12.01
C SER A 573 -22.77 3.54 -13.15
N ARG A 574 -22.54 4.05 -14.36
CA ARG A 574 -23.31 3.65 -15.54
C ARG A 574 -22.45 3.59 -16.78
N THR A 575 -22.83 2.72 -17.72
CA THR A 575 -22.28 2.74 -19.07
C THR A 575 -22.96 3.84 -19.87
N ALA A 576 -22.17 4.63 -20.59
CA ALA A 576 -22.67 5.63 -21.52
C ALA A 576 -23.31 4.92 -22.72
N PRO A 577 -24.58 5.19 -23.05
CA PRO A 577 -25.28 4.46 -24.09
C PRO A 577 -24.63 4.64 -25.48
N SER A 578 -24.34 3.52 -26.13
CA SER A 578 -23.84 3.47 -27.51
C SER A 578 -24.33 2.23 -28.25
N ALA A 579 -24.19 2.24 -29.58
CA ALA A 579 -24.39 1.05 -30.40
C ALA A 579 -23.47 -0.10 -29.96
N TYR A 580 -22.19 0.18 -29.68
CA TYR A 580 -21.24 -0.83 -29.23
C TYR A 580 -21.61 -1.42 -27.87
N ASP A 581 -21.93 -0.59 -26.87
CA ASP A 581 -22.37 -1.07 -25.55
C ASP A 581 -23.61 -1.96 -25.66
N THR A 582 -24.60 -1.52 -26.45
CA THR A 582 -25.83 -2.30 -26.70
C THR A 582 -25.51 -3.67 -27.31
N LEU A 583 -24.56 -3.74 -28.24
CA LEU A 583 -24.14 -5.00 -28.85
C LEU A 583 -23.45 -5.91 -27.83
N VAL A 584 -22.53 -5.37 -27.03
CA VAL A 584 -21.81 -6.12 -25.99
C VAL A 584 -22.81 -6.71 -24.98
N GLU A 585 -23.71 -5.88 -24.45
CA GLU A 585 -24.74 -6.32 -23.50
C GLU A 585 -25.67 -7.36 -24.13
N PHE A 586 -26.10 -7.17 -25.37
CA PHE A 586 -26.96 -8.11 -26.06
C PHE A 586 -26.29 -9.49 -26.21
N VAL A 587 -25.04 -9.53 -26.69
CA VAL A 587 -24.29 -10.78 -26.84
C VAL A 587 -24.03 -11.42 -25.48
N TYR A 588 -23.65 -10.65 -24.46
CA TYR A 588 -23.44 -11.14 -23.10
C TYR A 588 -24.71 -11.80 -22.53
N MET A 589 -25.85 -11.13 -22.63
CA MET A 589 -27.14 -11.61 -22.11
C MET A 589 -27.59 -12.88 -22.82
N LEU A 590 -27.42 -12.98 -24.14
CA LEU A 590 -27.72 -14.22 -24.87
C LEU A 590 -26.77 -15.36 -24.48
N SER A 591 -25.48 -15.05 -24.33
CA SER A 591 -24.43 -16.02 -23.98
C SER A 591 -24.57 -16.60 -22.58
N THR A 592 -25.14 -15.83 -21.66
CA THR A 592 -25.39 -16.23 -20.28
C THR A 592 -26.81 -16.79 -20.07
N GLY A 593 -27.61 -16.92 -21.13
CA GLY A 593 -28.98 -17.46 -21.07
C GLY A 593 -30.02 -16.48 -20.53
N ASN A 594 -29.69 -15.20 -20.36
CA ASN A 594 -30.61 -14.15 -19.92
C ASN A 594 -31.36 -13.51 -21.10
N GLU A 595 -32.16 -14.29 -21.81
CA GLU A 595 -32.90 -13.83 -22.98
C GLU A 595 -33.91 -12.72 -22.67
N LYS A 596 -34.46 -12.71 -21.44
CA LYS A 596 -35.41 -11.70 -21.01
C LYS A 596 -34.79 -10.31 -21.05
N SER A 597 -33.55 -10.15 -20.56
CA SER A 597 -32.82 -8.90 -20.64
C SER A 597 -32.42 -8.57 -22.08
N ALA A 598 -32.03 -9.57 -22.88
CA ALA A 598 -31.70 -9.36 -24.28
C ALA A 598 -32.88 -8.79 -25.10
N ARG A 599 -34.12 -9.22 -24.80
CA ARG A 599 -35.34 -8.70 -25.46
C ARG A 599 -35.59 -7.21 -25.23
N VAL A 600 -35.05 -6.62 -24.16
CA VAL A 600 -35.17 -5.19 -23.88
C VAL A 600 -34.24 -4.34 -24.77
N LEU A 601 -33.21 -4.95 -25.36
CA LEU A 601 -32.19 -4.28 -26.19
C LEU A 601 -32.50 -4.31 -27.70
N VAL A 602 -33.66 -4.83 -28.09
CA VAL A 602 -34.06 -4.97 -29.50
C VAL A 602 -35.36 -4.21 -29.77
N THR A 603 -35.53 -3.74 -31.00
CA THR A 603 -36.77 -3.08 -31.45
C THR A 603 -37.90 -4.05 -31.76
N ASP A 604 -37.55 -5.30 -32.06
CA ASP A 604 -38.44 -6.42 -32.37
C ASP A 604 -37.87 -7.69 -31.69
N GLU A 605 -38.70 -8.38 -30.91
CA GLU A 605 -38.29 -9.59 -30.18
C GLU A 605 -37.80 -10.73 -31.10
N GLY A 606 -38.24 -10.79 -32.35
CA GLY A 606 -37.77 -11.76 -33.33
C GLY A 606 -36.27 -11.64 -33.66
N LEU A 607 -35.65 -10.50 -33.34
CA LEU A 607 -34.22 -10.28 -33.51
C LEU A 607 -33.37 -11.15 -32.55
N VAL A 608 -33.93 -11.59 -31.42
CA VAL A 608 -33.24 -12.53 -30.50
C VAL A 608 -33.02 -13.88 -31.18
N GLU A 609 -34.06 -14.44 -31.82
CA GLU A 609 -33.93 -15.72 -32.51
C GLU A 609 -33.04 -15.58 -33.75
N LYS A 610 -33.18 -14.49 -34.50
CA LYS A 610 -32.30 -14.19 -35.63
C LYS A 610 -30.82 -14.08 -35.22
N ALA A 611 -30.53 -13.51 -34.05
CA ALA A 611 -29.17 -13.43 -33.51
C ALA A 611 -28.59 -14.82 -33.25
N LYS A 612 -29.37 -15.72 -32.64
CA LYS A 612 -28.96 -17.11 -32.39
C LYS A 612 -28.74 -17.87 -33.70
N GLU A 613 -29.64 -17.73 -34.68
CA GLU A 613 -29.50 -18.34 -36.02
C GLU A 613 -28.21 -17.89 -36.73
N LEU A 614 -27.80 -16.65 -36.51
CA LEU A 614 -26.58 -16.07 -37.08
C LEU A 614 -25.33 -16.27 -36.20
N ASN A 615 -25.42 -17.13 -35.17
CA ASN A 615 -24.34 -17.48 -34.23
C ASN A 615 -23.79 -16.29 -33.43
N LEU A 616 -24.62 -15.30 -33.12
CA LEU A 616 -24.27 -14.14 -32.30
C LEU A 616 -24.32 -14.45 -30.79
N VAL A 617 -23.70 -15.56 -30.38
CA VAL A 617 -23.67 -16.08 -28.99
C VAL A 617 -22.28 -16.65 -28.69
N GLN A 618 -21.74 -16.38 -27.49
CA GLN A 618 -20.43 -16.84 -27.01
C GLN A 618 -20.53 -17.57 -25.67
N PRO A 619 -20.77 -18.89 -25.64
CA PRO A 619 -20.98 -19.64 -24.38
C PRO A 619 -19.83 -19.56 -23.37
N ALA A 620 -18.59 -19.35 -23.83
CA ALA A 620 -17.40 -19.24 -22.97
C ALA A 620 -16.94 -17.79 -22.74
N LEU A 621 -17.65 -16.79 -23.29
CA LEU A 621 -17.36 -15.35 -23.17
C LEU A 621 -15.90 -14.97 -23.46
N ASN A 622 -15.26 -15.68 -24.39
CA ASN A 622 -13.84 -15.54 -24.73
C ASN A 622 -13.59 -15.52 -26.23
N GLY A 623 -14.61 -15.19 -27.03
CA GLY A 623 -14.55 -15.22 -28.48
C GLY A 623 -13.71 -14.10 -29.08
N CYS A 624 -13.55 -12.97 -28.37
CA CYS A 624 -12.78 -11.78 -28.77
C CYS A 624 -12.98 -11.42 -30.25
N TRP A 625 -14.22 -11.32 -30.71
CA TRP A 625 -14.51 -11.06 -32.12
C TRP A 625 -14.13 -9.64 -32.53
N SER A 626 -13.66 -9.45 -33.74
CA SER A 626 -13.27 -8.16 -34.28
C SER A 626 -14.47 -7.47 -34.97
N LEU A 627 -14.53 -6.15 -34.81
CA LEU A 627 -15.50 -5.28 -35.50
C LEU A 627 -14.81 -4.46 -36.58
N GLN A 628 -15.52 -4.22 -37.69
CA GLN A 628 -15.13 -3.20 -38.65
C GLN A 628 -15.51 -1.82 -38.11
N LEU A 629 -14.51 -0.97 -37.88
CA LEU A 629 -14.68 0.42 -37.42
C LEU A 629 -14.02 1.37 -38.41
N ASP A 630 -14.82 1.89 -39.35
CA ASP A 630 -14.32 2.82 -40.36
C ASP A 630 -14.09 4.24 -39.79
N SER A 631 -14.68 4.56 -38.62
CA SER A 631 -14.45 5.80 -37.86
C SER A 631 -14.93 5.67 -36.40
N PRO A 632 -14.49 6.55 -35.48
CA PRO A 632 -14.98 6.55 -34.08
C PRO A 632 -16.50 6.71 -33.93
N GLU A 633 -17.15 7.39 -34.88
CA GLU A 633 -18.62 7.56 -34.86
C GLU A 633 -19.37 6.23 -35.05
N VAL A 634 -18.76 5.25 -35.71
CA VAL A 634 -19.35 3.93 -35.95
C VAL A 634 -19.48 3.15 -34.64
N GLU A 635 -18.55 3.28 -33.71
CA GLU A 635 -18.67 2.70 -32.37
C GLU A 635 -19.91 3.24 -31.65
N LYS A 636 -20.13 4.56 -31.75
CA LYS A 636 -21.22 5.24 -31.06
C LYS A 636 -22.60 4.93 -31.66
N LYS A 637 -22.69 4.90 -32.99
CA LYS A 637 -23.98 4.91 -33.72
C LYS A 637 -24.25 3.65 -34.54
N GLY A 638 -23.23 2.84 -34.80
CA GLY A 638 -23.28 1.74 -35.76
C GLY A 638 -23.44 2.22 -37.21
N PRO A 639 -23.74 1.31 -38.16
CA PRO A 639 -23.88 -0.13 -37.95
C PRO A 639 -22.54 -0.79 -37.60
N LEU A 640 -22.57 -1.87 -36.83
CA LEU A 640 -21.39 -2.64 -36.43
C LEU A 640 -21.33 -3.94 -37.21
N ARG A 641 -20.24 -4.19 -37.92
CA ARG A 641 -20.02 -5.41 -38.71
C ARG A 641 -18.95 -6.27 -38.08
N ILE A 642 -19.28 -7.54 -37.85
CA ILE A 642 -18.37 -8.55 -37.29
C ILE A 642 -17.54 -9.14 -38.43
N VAL A 643 -16.22 -9.17 -38.28
CA VAL A 643 -15.31 -9.57 -39.37
C VAL A 643 -14.69 -10.95 -39.18
N ASP A 644 -14.76 -11.53 -37.98
CA ASP A 644 -14.23 -12.86 -37.66
C ASP A 644 -15.18 -13.66 -36.73
N GLY A 645 -14.76 -14.86 -36.35
CA GLY A 645 -15.54 -15.76 -35.50
C GLY A 645 -16.80 -16.36 -36.18
N PRO A 646 -17.63 -17.11 -35.42
CA PRO A 646 -18.84 -17.77 -35.94
C PRO A 646 -19.87 -16.79 -36.53
N ALA A 647 -19.88 -15.56 -36.05
CA ALA A 647 -20.76 -14.48 -36.52
C ALA A 647 -20.13 -13.61 -37.63
N ALA A 648 -18.99 -14.00 -38.21
CA ALA A 648 -18.35 -13.25 -39.29
C ALA A 648 -19.33 -12.92 -40.44
N GLY A 649 -19.30 -11.67 -40.90
CA GLY A 649 -20.19 -11.12 -41.92
C GLY A 649 -21.46 -10.48 -41.36
N VAL A 650 -21.86 -10.78 -40.12
CA VAL A 650 -23.05 -10.20 -39.51
C VAL A 650 -22.88 -8.70 -39.30
N THR A 651 -23.86 -7.92 -39.74
CA THR A 651 -23.99 -6.48 -39.54
C THR A 651 -25.21 -6.19 -38.66
N VAL A 652 -24.99 -5.44 -37.59
CA VAL A 652 -26.01 -5.03 -36.64
C VAL A 652 -26.23 -3.53 -36.79
N ALA A 653 -27.46 -3.11 -37.07
CA ALA A 653 -27.85 -1.71 -37.13
C ALA A 653 -28.68 -1.33 -35.91
N PHE A 654 -28.58 -0.07 -35.49
CA PHE A 654 -29.16 0.43 -34.26
C PHE A 654 -30.08 1.62 -34.52
N GLU A 655 -30.99 1.87 -33.59
CA GLU A 655 -31.72 3.13 -33.50
C GLU A 655 -31.69 3.67 -32.08
N GLN A 656 -31.64 5.00 -31.97
CA GLN A 656 -31.68 5.68 -30.69
C GLN A 656 -33.14 5.93 -30.27
N ARG A 657 -33.50 5.58 -29.04
CA ARG A 657 -34.80 5.89 -28.41
C ARG A 657 -34.57 6.57 -27.06
N GLY A 658 -34.74 7.89 -27.03
CA GLY A 658 -34.34 8.70 -25.87
C GLY A 658 -32.82 8.63 -25.70
N ASP A 659 -32.36 8.30 -24.50
CA ASP A 659 -30.92 8.14 -24.22
C ASP A 659 -30.39 6.75 -24.58
N ASN A 660 -31.26 5.78 -24.89
CA ASN A 660 -30.87 4.38 -25.14
C ASN A 660 -30.67 4.07 -26.62
N TRP A 661 -29.85 3.07 -26.91
CA TRP A 661 -29.70 2.46 -28.24
C TRP A 661 -30.34 1.07 -28.26
N LEU A 662 -31.05 0.75 -29.34
CA LEU A 662 -31.68 -0.55 -29.55
C LEU A 662 -31.27 -1.15 -30.88
N ILE A 663 -31.12 -2.47 -30.93
CA ILE A 663 -30.86 -3.20 -32.17
C ILE A 663 -32.11 -3.14 -33.05
N LYS A 664 -31.94 -2.52 -34.22
CA LYS A 664 -32.98 -2.33 -35.23
C LYS A 664 -33.01 -3.47 -36.24
N SER A 665 -31.84 -3.98 -36.62
CA SER A 665 -31.75 -5.10 -37.57
C SER A 665 -30.45 -5.86 -37.44
N ILE A 666 -30.50 -7.17 -37.70
CA ILE A 666 -29.35 -8.06 -37.80
C ILE A 666 -29.38 -8.69 -39.19
N THR A 667 -28.33 -8.54 -39.98
CA THR A 667 -28.22 -9.06 -41.36
C THR A 667 -26.85 -9.70 -41.57
N LYS A 668 -26.71 -10.64 -42.50
CA LYS A 668 -25.42 -11.29 -42.81
C LYS A 668 -25.14 -11.20 -44.30
#